data_AF-A0A517RIG2-F1
#
_entry.id   AF-A0A517RIG2-F1
#
_cell.length_a   1.000
_cell.length_b   1.000
_cell.length_c   1.000
_cell.angle_alpha   90.00
_cell.angle_beta   90.00
_cell.angle_gamma   90.00
#
_symmetry.space_group_name_H-M   'P 1'
#
loop_
_entity.id
_entity.type
_entity.pdbx_description
1 polymer ?
#
loop_
_entity_poly.entity_id
_entity_poly.type
_entity_poly.pdbx_seq_one_letter_code
_entity_poly.pdbx_strand_id
1 'polypeptide(L)'
;MSVELVSESDLRAALRPYRVDANEFEAGIRTRIEAGVVPLQDNTLDMDDPLLTVAATFIPYPLITGGKIAGSGAKLSSLTLAQKLLGYAALPAISLFLLVGATFFSVRKIHNLQKENQSDINDAQEMQAAAQQWWRSHRLAACTVFAAVLILPMIGATWLLFLLLLTSFGLLLYFLSSFARRGIGNRLLIAQSCLSGLILLSMAMQNPYAGLSEIHFVDQKLISVVLLFGTLILLPIVIISVARLGGREAFESKQKSTHWLIILSTFLVPGALFLIALSLFGKPADNQPSIFGGYVWIFLAAMIAVQISVVIWAYRRHSRKTDATQHVARPEWIPGALYVCITLPFLLSLTNQIWRPATPTRILNYVEAFEQGPYPSITFRNWEIPARWTIEQGLHPDLSRARGVLDNEIATDQDLLTFTLGSAFRVGLVRPDQIKTLPDLEQKQRSLLPETSSRKPQQITSLNQYAWVFYALAESEQLSSEDRDFLEQRLLATLNAAVGDTANVLDTALRVTQLLEVIDRPINRDQYRKQVHEWLREFHSKQTHSFQIAGGFEQYQGVSASMLATSDAVELMQIYGVPEELDLNWVRSYLRPLYFRPAGDKWIAAVTLDRLNSLPGVTQPTWFEWLYYERSLVAAVLLVVLCLYATLSSPLPELETKTVNEPESD
;
A
#
# COMPACT_ATOMS: atom_id res chain seq x y z
N MET A 1 19.00 -13.92 52.46
CA MET A 1 19.43 -12.50 52.49
C MET A 1 18.17 -11.66 52.64
N SER A 2 17.98 -11.00 53.78
CA SER A 2 16.86 -10.08 54.03
C SER A 2 17.16 -8.75 53.36
N VAL A 3 16.32 -8.33 52.41
CA VAL A 3 16.42 -7.03 51.75
C VAL A 3 16.07 -5.95 52.77
N GLU A 4 17.03 -5.07 53.06
CA GLU A 4 16.85 -3.91 53.93
C GLU A 4 16.05 -2.86 53.15
N LEU A 5 14.74 -2.80 53.39
CA LEU A 5 13.85 -1.85 52.75
C LEU A 5 14.10 -0.45 53.35
N VAL A 6 14.36 0.53 52.47
CA VAL A 6 14.52 1.94 52.84
C VAL A 6 13.27 2.41 53.57
N SER A 7 13.46 3.09 54.71
CA SER A 7 12.36 3.54 55.55
C SER A 7 11.53 4.61 54.80
N GLU A 8 10.21 4.58 54.98
CA GLU A 8 9.30 5.56 54.36
C GLU A 8 9.64 7.01 54.78
N SER A 9 10.21 7.19 55.97
CA SER A 9 10.73 8.47 56.45
C SER A 9 11.89 9.00 55.62
N ASP A 10 12.82 8.13 55.23
CA ASP A 10 13.98 8.54 54.40
C ASP A 10 13.52 8.89 52.99
N LEU A 11 12.54 8.14 52.46
CA LEU A 11 11.95 8.41 51.17
C LEU A 11 11.20 9.76 51.17
N ARG A 12 10.45 10.09 52.23
CA ARG A 12 9.79 11.40 52.36
C ARG A 12 10.78 12.54 52.55
N ALA A 13 11.88 12.32 53.27
CA ALA A 13 12.91 13.32 53.45
C ALA A 13 13.63 13.63 52.12
N ALA A 14 13.95 12.59 51.35
CA ALA A 14 14.59 12.72 50.03
C ALA A 14 13.71 13.41 48.99
N LEU A 15 12.38 13.20 49.04
CA LEU A 15 11.43 13.81 48.09
C LEU A 15 10.97 15.22 48.49
N ARG A 16 11.34 15.72 49.68
CA ARG A 16 10.93 17.02 50.19
C ARG A 16 11.35 18.23 49.32
N PRO A 17 12.55 18.26 48.70
CA PRO A 17 12.96 19.34 47.80
C PRO A 17 12.21 19.35 46.46
N TYR A 18 11.60 18.22 46.07
CA TYR A 18 10.90 18.04 44.79
C TYR A 18 9.38 18.19 44.91
N ARG A 19 8.87 18.54 46.10
CA ARG A 19 7.47 18.92 46.25
C ARG A 19 7.25 20.30 45.64
N VAL A 20 6.67 20.30 44.44
CA VAL A 20 6.14 21.50 43.80
C VAL A 20 5.14 22.15 44.75
N ASP A 21 5.31 23.45 45.03
CA ASP A 21 4.36 24.21 45.84
C ASP A 21 3.00 24.18 45.12
N ALA A 22 1.99 23.65 45.82
CA ALA A 22 0.65 23.49 45.26
C ALA A 22 0.05 24.84 44.81
N ASN A 23 0.36 25.92 45.51
CA ASN A 23 -0.12 27.25 45.18
C ASN A 23 0.60 27.82 43.95
N GLU A 24 1.90 27.54 43.81
CA GLU A 24 2.69 27.97 42.65
C GLU A 24 2.28 27.20 41.39
N PHE A 25 1.98 25.90 41.53
CA PHE A 25 1.43 25.09 40.45
C PHE A 25 0.03 25.55 40.02
N GLU A 26 -0.86 25.82 40.99
CA GLU A 26 -2.21 26.31 40.70
C GLU A 26 -2.16 27.71 40.03
N ALA A 27 -1.32 28.61 40.53
CA ALA A 27 -1.10 29.92 39.94
C ALA A 27 -0.53 29.82 38.52
N GLY A 28 0.40 28.90 38.28
CA GLY A 28 0.96 28.63 36.95
C GLY A 28 -0.08 28.11 35.94
N ILE A 29 -0.98 27.21 36.38
CA ILE A 29 -2.08 26.73 35.55
C ILE A 29 -3.08 27.86 35.27
N ARG A 30 -3.47 28.62 36.28
CA ARG A 30 -4.42 29.74 36.12
C ARG A 30 -3.88 30.79 35.14
N THR A 31 -2.61 31.14 35.26
CA THR A 31 -1.94 32.09 34.36
C THR A 31 -1.90 31.57 32.91
N ARG A 32 -1.68 30.27 32.68
CA ARG A 32 -1.70 29.67 31.34
C ARG A 32 -3.10 29.60 30.74
N ILE A 33 -4.12 29.36 31.56
CA ILE A 33 -5.53 29.39 31.14
C ILE A 33 -5.93 30.82 30.76
N GLU A 34 -5.62 31.81 31.60
CA GLU A 34 -5.91 33.21 31.33
C GLU A 34 -5.16 33.72 30.08
N ALA A 35 -3.88 33.38 29.92
CA ALA A 35 -3.11 33.71 28.73
C ALA A 35 -3.63 33.02 27.45
N GLY A 36 -4.25 31.84 27.58
CA GLY A 36 -4.88 31.12 26.47
C GLY A 36 -6.26 31.64 26.07
N VAL A 37 -6.96 32.33 26.97
CA VAL A 37 -8.33 32.85 26.74
C VAL A 37 -8.32 34.25 26.11
N VAL A 38 -7.26 35.03 26.29
CA VAL A 38 -7.21 36.46 25.91
C VAL A 38 -7.09 36.79 24.39
N PRO A 39 -6.75 35.90 23.43
CA PRO A 39 -6.77 36.30 22.01
C PRO A 39 -8.07 35.97 21.24
N LEU A 40 -9.11 35.42 21.88
CA LEU A 40 -10.32 34.96 21.15
C LEU A 40 -11.49 35.95 21.13
N GLN A 41 -11.43 37.07 21.85
CA GLN A 41 -12.60 37.92 22.06
C GLN A 41 -12.63 39.23 21.28
N ASP A 42 -11.53 39.62 20.60
CA ASP A 42 -11.40 40.93 19.94
C ASP A 42 -11.45 40.94 18.40
N ASN A 43 -11.81 39.81 17.76
CA ASN A 43 -12.12 39.80 16.33
C ASN A 43 -13.63 39.65 16.12
N THR A 44 -14.38 40.72 16.43
CA THR A 44 -15.71 40.94 15.86
C THR A 44 -15.56 41.27 14.38
N LEU A 45 -15.32 40.24 13.56
CA LEU A 45 -15.63 40.25 12.14
C LEU A 45 -17.13 40.02 11.99
N ASP A 46 -17.76 40.83 11.13
CA ASP A 46 -19.17 40.74 10.74
C ASP A 46 -19.64 39.29 10.67
N MET A 47 -20.71 38.98 11.39
CA MET A 47 -21.36 37.67 11.38
C MET A 47 -21.95 37.41 10.00
N ASP A 48 -21.21 36.68 9.16
CA ASP A 48 -21.79 36.02 8.00
C ASP A 48 -22.90 35.05 8.44
N ASP A 49 -23.97 35.01 7.67
CA ASP A 49 -25.20 34.25 7.91
C ASP A 49 -24.88 32.78 8.32
N PRO A 50 -25.41 32.26 9.46
CA PRO A 50 -25.10 30.91 9.93
C PRO A 50 -25.45 29.82 8.91
N LEU A 51 -26.41 30.07 8.01
CA LEU A 51 -26.73 29.17 6.90
C LEU A 51 -25.61 29.15 5.84
N LEU A 52 -24.98 30.28 5.56
CA LEU A 52 -23.80 30.37 4.67
C LEU A 52 -22.58 29.70 5.31
N THR A 53 -22.39 29.80 6.62
CA THR A 53 -21.32 29.08 7.33
C THR A 53 -21.54 27.55 7.27
N VAL A 54 -22.77 27.08 7.49
CA VAL A 54 -23.11 25.66 7.35
C VAL A 54 -22.97 25.20 5.89
N ALA A 55 -23.45 25.96 4.91
CA ALA A 55 -23.22 25.66 3.50
C ALA A 55 -21.73 25.64 3.13
N ALA A 56 -20.93 26.57 3.67
CA ALA A 56 -19.48 26.61 3.49
C ALA A 56 -18.77 25.42 4.15
N THR A 57 -19.32 24.79 5.19
CA THR A 57 -18.78 23.52 5.73
C THR A 57 -19.04 22.30 4.82
N PHE A 58 -20.01 22.37 3.91
CA PHE A 58 -20.23 21.35 2.87
C PHE A 58 -19.39 21.58 1.61
N ILE A 59 -18.81 22.78 1.47
CA ILE A 59 -17.91 23.14 0.38
C ILE A 59 -16.48 22.94 0.92
N PRO A 60 -15.74 21.92 0.46
CA PRO A 60 -14.40 21.68 0.98
C PRO A 60 -13.45 22.74 0.41
N TYR A 61 -13.39 23.89 1.06
CA TYR A 61 -12.52 25.01 0.67
C TYR A 61 -11.04 24.62 0.50
N PRO A 62 -10.46 23.67 1.27
CA PRO A 62 -9.10 23.16 1.03
C PRO A 62 -8.94 22.44 -0.32
N LEU A 63 -10.03 21.93 -0.90
CA LEU A 63 -10.05 21.27 -2.23
C LEU A 63 -10.31 22.26 -3.38
N ILE A 64 -10.70 23.52 -3.09
CA ILE A 64 -10.99 24.55 -4.11
C ILE A 64 -9.73 25.34 -4.46
N THR A 65 -8.84 25.56 -3.50
CA THR A 65 -7.64 26.39 -3.68
C THR A 65 -6.40 25.56 -4.06
N GLY A 66 -6.52 24.66 -5.04
CA GLY A 66 -5.45 23.79 -5.56
C GLY A 66 -4.27 24.52 -6.23
N GLY A 67 -3.85 25.66 -5.70
CA GLY A 67 -2.73 26.46 -6.16
C GLY A 67 -2.29 27.45 -5.09
N LYS A 68 -0.97 27.64 -4.99
CA LYS A 68 -0.28 28.67 -4.20
C LYS A 68 -0.96 30.04 -4.35
N ILE A 69 -1.89 30.39 -3.46
CA ILE A 69 -2.24 31.78 -3.17
C ILE A 69 -1.69 32.07 -1.78
N ALA A 70 -0.52 32.70 -1.76
CA ALA A 70 -0.02 33.36 -0.58
C ALA A 70 -1.00 34.47 -0.20
N GLY A 71 -1.60 34.35 0.99
CA GLY A 71 -2.35 35.43 1.63
C GLY A 71 -3.87 35.35 1.48
N SER A 72 -4.56 35.24 2.62
CA SER A 72 -6.00 35.49 2.86
C SER A 72 -7.04 34.36 2.71
N GLY A 73 -6.64 33.08 2.71
CA GLY A 73 -7.58 31.99 3.01
C GLY A 73 -7.75 31.79 4.51
N ALA A 74 -8.99 31.77 5.02
CA ALA A 74 -9.28 31.49 6.43
C ALA A 74 -8.54 30.23 6.91
N LYS A 75 -7.68 30.38 7.93
CA LYS A 75 -6.87 29.27 8.45
C LYS A 75 -7.81 28.12 8.85
N LEU A 76 -7.54 26.91 8.36
CA LEU A 76 -8.19 25.67 8.79
C LEU A 76 -8.21 25.49 10.32
N SER A 77 -7.32 26.17 11.07
CA SER A 77 -7.33 26.21 12.54
C SER A 77 -8.57 26.89 13.14
N SER A 78 -9.33 27.66 12.38
CA SER A 78 -10.53 28.39 12.83
C SER A 78 -11.84 27.58 12.79
N LEU A 79 -11.86 26.44 12.07
CA LEU A 79 -13.02 25.55 12.02
C LEU A 79 -13.07 24.67 13.27
N THR A 80 -14.26 24.56 13.88
CA THR A 80 -14.47 23.70 15.04
C THR A 80 -14.22 22.22 14.69
N LEU A 81 -13.70 21.45 15.65
CA LEU A 81 -13.46 20.00 15.49
C LEU A 81 -14.72 19.27 15.01
N ALA A 82 -15.90 19.68 15.47
CA ALA A 82 -17.19 19.14 15.06
C ALA A 82 -17.51 19.38 13.57
N GLN A 83 -17.21 20.56 13.02
CA GLN A 83 -17.43 20.87 11.60
C GLN A 83 -16.45 20.14 10.68
N LYS A 84 -15.19 20.01 11.11
CA LYS A 84 -14.20 19.15 10.41
C LYS A 84 -14.68 17.70 10.43
N LEU A 85 -15.07 17.17 11.59
CA LEU A 85 -15.60 15.81 11.72
C LEU A 85 -16.87 15.61 10.89
N LEU A 86 -17.76 16.59 10.80
CA LEU A 86 -18.97 16.49 9.99
C LEU A 86 -18.62 16.43 8.50
N GLY A 87 -17.73 17.29 7.99
CA GLY A 87 -17.28 17.26 6.60
C GLY A 87 -16.49 15.99 6.23
N TYR A 88 -15.59 15.56 7.12
CA TYR A 88 -14.76 14.35 6.93
C TYR A 88 -15.53 13.04 7.11
N ALA A 89 -16.54 12.99 7.98
CA ALA A 89 -17.38 11.80 8.16
C ALA A 89 -18.51 11.74 7.13
N ALA A 90 -19.12 12.88 6.78
CA ALA A 90 -20.23 12.92 5.85
C ALA A 90 -19.79 12.58 4.44
N LEU A 91 -18.68 13.11 3.91
CA LEU A 91 -18.31 12.86 2.51
C LEU A 91 -18.06 11.37 2.18
N PRO A 92 -17.33 10.58 3.00
CA PRO A 92 -17.09 9.15 2.77
C PRO A 92 -18.30 8.31 3.08
N ALA A 93 -19.00 8.60 4.18
CA ALA A 93 -20.20 7.86 4.52
C ALA A 93 -21.30 8.13 3.49
N ILE A 94 -21.50 9.37 3.05
CA ILE A 94 -22.45 9.73 1.98
C ILE A 94 -21.99 9.17 0.65
N SER A 95 -20.71 9.26 0.28
CA SER A 95 -20.25 8.72 -1.00
C SER A 95 -20.29 7.19 -1.06
N LEU A 96 -19.95 6.51 0.04
CA LEU A 96 -20.06 5.06 0.17
C LEU A 96 -21.53 4.63 0.27
N PHE A 97 -22.37 5.37 1.01
CA PHE A 97 -23.82 5.13 1.08
C PHE A 97 -24.50 5.38 -0.26
N LEU A 98 -24.10 6.42 -1.00
CA LEU A 98 -24.57 6.70 -2.35
C LEU A 98 -24.06 5.63 -3.32
N LEU A 99 -22.80 5.20 -3.24
CA LEU A 99 -22.24 4.13 -4.08
C LEU A 99 -22.93 2.79 -3.80
N VAL A 100 -23.00 2.37 -2.54
CA VAL A 100 -23.63 1.10 -2.11
C VAL A 100 -25.14 1.14 -2.34
N GLY A 101 -25.80 2.23 -1.92
CA GLY A 101 -27.23 2.43 -2.10
C GLY A 101 -27.60 2.48 -3.58
N ALA A 102 -26.91 3.29 -4.38
CA ALA A 102 -27.19 3.36 -5.81
C ALA A 102 -26.81 2.05 -6.53
N THR A 103 -25.78 1.32 -6.09
CA THR A 103 -25.50 -0.05 -6.54
C THR A 103 -26.69 -0.96 -6.27
N PHE A 104 -27.14 -1.04 -5.02
CA PHE A 104 -28.26 -1.88 -4.60
C PHE A 104 -29.58 -1.54 -5.32
N PHE A 105 -29.94 -0.25 -5.40
CA PHE A 105 -31.15 0.19 -6.09
C PHE A 105 -31.10 -0.10 -7.59
N SER A 106 -29.92 0.00 -8.19
CA SER A 106 -29.75 -0.27 -9.62
C SER A 106 -29.83 -1.72 -9.95
N VAL A 107 -29.19 -2.54 -9.12
CA VAL A 107 -29.32 -3.99 -9.11
C VAL A 107 -30.80 -4.38 -9.09
N ARG A 108 -31.58 -3.83 -8.14
CA ARG A 108 -33.00 -4.15 -8.00
C ARG A 108 -33.83 -3.64 -9.18
N LYS A 109 -33.56 -2.42 -9.66
CA LYS A 109 -34.27 -1.80 -10.78
C LYS A 109 -34.00 -2.53 -12.11
N ILE A 110 -32.75 -2.86 -12.39
CA ILE A 110 -32.35 -3.60 -13.59
C ILE A 110 -33.00 -4.99 -13.55
N HIS A 111 -32.96 -5.68 -12.41
CA HIS A 111 -33.58 -7.00 -12.27
C HIS A 111 -35.10 -6.97 -12.50
N ASN A 112 -35.81 -5.99 -11.92
CA ASN A 112 -37.25 -5.84 -12.12
C ASN A 112 -37.59 -5.52 -13.59
N LEU A 113 -36.85 -4.60 -14.22
CA LEU A 113 -37.05 -4.25 -15.63
C LEU A 113 -36.74 -5.42 -16.57
N GLN A 114 -35.73 -6.23 -16.27
CA GLN A 114 -35.42 -7.44 -17.03
C GLN A 114 -36.49 -8.52 -16.87
N LYS A 115 -37.12 -8.61 -15.69
CA LYS A 115 -38.21 -9.54 -15.44
C LYS A 115 -39.50 -9.12 -16.15
N GLU A 116 -39.76 -7.81 -16.24
CA GLU A 116 -40.93 -7.25 -16.92
C GLU A 116 -40.78 -7.26 -18.45
N ASN A 117 -39.57 -7.06 -18.97
CA ASN A 117 -39.28 -6.99 -20.40
C ASN A 117 -38.48 -8.20 -20.88
N GLN A 118 -39.02 -9.42 -20.72
CA GLN A 118 -38.50 -10.56 -21.48
C GLN A 118 -38.49 -10.17 -22.96
N SER A 119 -37.30 -10.10 -23.54
CA SER A 119 -37.08 -9.50 -24.84
C SER A 119 -37.63 -10.41 -25.94
N ASP A 120 -38.72 -9.99 -26.59
CA ASP A 120 -39.20 -10.62 -27.84
C ASP A 120 -38.23 -10.46 -29.01
N ILE A 121 -37.13 -9.70 -28.83
CA ILE A 121 -36.09 -9.47 -29.84
C ILE A 121 -35.11 -10.65 -29.80
N ASN A 122 -35.39 -11.68 -30.61
CA ASN A 122 -34.49 -12.83 -30.79
C ASN A 122 -33.47 -12.62 -31.93
N ASP A 123 -33.68 -11.64 -32.81
CA ASP A 123 -32.79 -11.40 -33.95
C ASP A 123 -31.57 -10.53 -33.56
N ALA A 124 -30.37 -11.04 -33.86
CA ALA A 124 -29.11 -10.35 -33.65
C ALA A 124 -29.01 -9.05 -34.48
N GLN A 125 -29.62 -8.99 -35.66
CA GLN A 125 -29.63 -7.78 -36.49
C GLN A 125 -30.49 -6.67 -35.86
N GLU A 126 -31.65 -7.03 -35.31
CA GLU A 126 -32.52 -6.11 -34.58
C GLU A 126 -31.84 -5.60 -33.30
N MET A 127 -31.15 -6.48 -32.56
CA MET A 127 -30.34 -6.07 -31.42
C MET A 127 -29.26 -5.07 -31.82
N GLN A 128 -28.56 -5.29 -32.94
CA GLN A 128 -27.52 -4.39 -33.43
C GLN A 128 -28.10 -3.04 -33.88
N ALA A 129 -29.24 -3.04 -34.58
CA ALA A 129 -29.93 -1.83 -34.99
C ALA A 129 -30.41 -1.02 -33.77
N ALA A 130 -30.99 -1.69 -32.78
CA ALA A 130 -31.45 -1.07 -31.55
C ALA A 130 -30.29 -0.51 -30.72
N ALA A 131 -29.14 -1.20 -30.68
CA ALA A 131 -27.91 -0.72 -30.05
C ALA A 131 -27.32 0.50 -30.79
N GLN A 132 -27.31 0.50 -32.13
CA GLN A 132 -26.87 1.66 -32.92
C GLN A 132 -27.77 2.87 -32.71
N GLN A 133 -29.09 2.68 -32.71
CA GLN A 133 -30.05 3.73 -32.45
C GLN A 133 -29.87 4.28 -31.03
N TRP A 134 -29.67 3.39 -30.05
CA TRP A 134 -29.37 3.77 -28.69
C TRP A 134 -28.08 4.61 -28.60
N TRP A 135 -27.01 4.17 -29.26
CA TRP A 135 -25.75 4.90 -29.30
C TRP A 135 -25.92 6.29 -29.90
N ARG A 136 -26.63 6.43 -31.03
CA ARG A 136 -26.90 7.75 -31.63
C ARG A 136 -27.60 8.69 -30.66
N SER A 137 -28.55 8.19 -29.85
CA SER A 137 -29.26 9.01 -28.87
C SER A 137 -28.40 9.41 -27.65
N HIS A 138 -27.36 8.64 -27.31
CA HIS A 138 -26.60 8.84 -26.06
C HIS A 138 -25.12 9.18 -26.27
N ARG A 139 -24.63 9.22 -27.53
CA ARG A 139 -23.21 9.43 -27.85
C ARG A 139 -22.64 10.72 -27.25
N LEU A 140 -23.42 11.80 -27.22
CA LEU A 140 -22.94 13.09 -26.69
C LEU A 140 -22.65 12.98 -25.19
N ALA A 141 -23.61 12.43 -24.42
CA ALA A 141 -23.43 12.21 -22.99
C ALA A 141 -22.23 11.28 -22.72
N ALA A 142 -22.12 10.16 -23.45
CA ALA A 142 -21.00 9.24 -23.31
C ALA A 142 -19.65 9.90 -23.63
N CYS A 143 -19.56 10.65 -24.73
CA CYS A 143 -18.35 11.39 -25.11
C CYS A 143 -17.98 12.46 -24.09
N THR A 144 -18.95 13.19 -23.51
CA THR A 144 -18.67 14.19 -22.48
C THR A 144 -18.13 13.56 -21.19
N VAL A 145 -18.70 12.44 -20.75
CA VAL A 145 -18.18 11.71 -19.58
C VAL A 145 -16.77 11.18 -19.87
N PHE A 146 -16.56 10.58 -21.05
CA PHE A 146 -15.25 10.06 -21.45
C PHE A 146 -14.19 11.17 -21.51
N ALA A 147 -14.50 12.29 -22.16
CA ALA A 147 -13.60 13.44 -22.23
C ALA A 147 -13.31 14.01 -20.83
N ALA A 148 -14.32 14.11 -19.96
CA ALA A 148 -14.14 14.57 -18.60
C ALA A 148 -13.28 13.61 -17.76
N VAL A 149 -13.46 12.29 -17.89
CA VAL A 149 -12.61 11.28 -17.22
C VAL A 149 -11.16 11.38 -17.68
N LEU A 150 -10.89 11.79 -18.92
CA LEU A 150 -9.51 11.98 -19.41
C LEU A 150 -8.91 13.34 -19.04
N ILE A 151 -9.68 14.41 -19.15
CA ILE A 151 -9.20 15.80 -18.98
C ILE A 151 -9.10 16.19 -17.51
N LEU A 152 -10.07 15.82 -16.67
CA LEU A 152 -10.09 16.24 -15.26
C LEU A 152 -8.91 15.72 -14.44
N PRO A 153 -8.42 14.46 -14.59
CA PRO A 153 -7.19 14.04 -13.94
C PRO A 153 -5.98 14.82 -14.42
N MET A 154 -5.90 15.15 -15.72
CA MET A 154 -4.76 15.89 -16.28
C MET A 154 -4.64 17.31 -15.72
N ILE A 155 -5.76 17.92 -15.33
CA ILE A 155 -5.80 19.28 -14.77
C ILE A 155 -5.72 19.24 -13.22
N GLY A 156 -5.69 18.05 -12.60
CA GLY A 156 -5.63 17.90 -11.13
C GLY A 156 -6.96 18.23 -10.42
N ALA A 157 -8.08 18.30 -11.15
CA ALA A 157 -9.38 18.67 -10.60
C ALA A 157 -10.08 17.46 -9.94
N THR A 158 -9.48 16.91 -8.88
CA THR A 158 -9.92 15.66 -8.22
C THR A 158 -11.33 15.73 -7.64
N TRP A 159 -11.81 16.90 -7.21
CA TRP A 159 -13.18 17.08 -6.73
C TRP A 159 -14.21 17.04 -7.86
N LEU A 160 -13.91 17.65 -9.02
CA LEU A 160 -14.73 17.54 -10.22
C LEU A 160 -14.74 16.10 -10.70
N LEU A 161 -13.60 15.41 -10.64
CA LEU A 161 -13.51 13.99 -10.94
C LEU A 161 -14.40 13.16 -10.01
N PHE A 162 -14.43 13.48 -8.72
CA PHE A 162 -15.30 12.81 -7.76
C PHE A 162 -16.79 13.06 -8.04
N LEU A 163 -17.20 14.31 -8.30
CA LEU A 163 -18.56 14.63 -8.73
C LEU A 163 -18.92 13.99 -10.06
N LEU A 164 -17.97 13.92 -10.99
CA LEU A 164 -18.09 13.22 -12.26
C LEU A 164 -18.21 11.70 -12.04
N LEU A 165 -17.50 11.13 -11.07
CA LEU A 165 -17.66 9.73 -10.69
C LEU A 165 -19.07 9.46 -10.15
N LEU A 166 -19.59 10.37 -9.33
CA LEU A 166 -20.93 10.25 -8.76
C LEU A 166 -22.03 10.44 -9.82
N THR A 167 -21.88 11.42 -10.72
CA THR A 167 -22.80 11.62 -11.85
C THR A 167 -22.63 10.57 -12.94
N SER A 168 -21.42 10.08 -13.19
CA SER A 168 -21.18 8.98 -14.14
C SER A 168 -21.76 7.68 -13.63
N PHE A 169 -21.80 7.45 -12.32
CA PHE A 169 -22.59 6.38 -11.72
C PHE A 169 -24.07 6.55 -12.08
N GLY A 170 -24.69 7.71 -11.78
CA GLY A 170 -26.08 7.98 -12.14
C GLY A 170 -26.38 7.83 -13.65
N LEU A 171 -25.47 8.28 -14.51
CA LEU A 171 -25.53 8.11 -15.96
C LEU A 171 -25.38 6.65 -16.38
N LEU A 172 -24.47 5.89 -15.76
CA LEU A 172 -24.31 4.46 -15.99
C LEU A 172 -25.62 3.73 -15.65
N LEU A 173 -26.26 4.08 -14.53
CA LEU A 173 -27.56 3.50 -14.17
C LEU A 173 -28.66 3.86 -15.15
N TYR A 174 -28.68 5.12 -15.58
CA TYR A 174 -29.62 5.58 -16.60
C TYR A 174 -29.41 4.81 -17.91
N PHE A 175 -28.17 4.64 -18.35
CA PHE A 175 -27.82 3.88 -19.55
C PHE A 175 -28.17 2.41 -19.41
N LEU A 176 -27.79 1.74 -18.31
CA LEU A 176 -28.13 0.34 -18.05
C LEU A 176 -29.65 0.13 -17.97
N SER A 177 -30.37 1.03 -17.29
CA SER A 177 -31.85 0.98 -17.23
C SER A 177 -32.49 1.21 -18.60
N SER A 178 -31.93 2.12 -19.41
CA SER A 178 -32.39 2.41 -20.77
C SER A 178 -32.15 1.22 -21.71
N PHE A 179 -30.99 0.55 -21.59
CA PHE A 179 -30.68 -0.70 -22.27
C PHE A 179 -31.63 -1.84 -21.87
N ALA A 180 -31.85 -2.01 -20.56
CA ALA A 180 -32.77 -3.03 -20.04
C ALA A 180 -34.21 -2.79 -20.52
N ARG A 181 -34.67 -1.52 -20.55
CA ARG A 181 -36.01 -1.17 -21.06
C ARG A 181 -36.22 -1.53 -22.52
N ARG A 182 -35.16 -1.52 -23.33
CA ARG A 182 -35.23 -1.89 -24.75
C ARG A 182 -35.06 -3.39 -25.01
N GLY A 183 -34.92 -4.22 -23.97
CA GLY A 183 -34.69 -5.66 -24.12
C GLY A 183 -33.30 -6.03 -24.68
N ILE A 184 -32.39 -5.05 -24.84
CA ILE A 184 -31.06 -5.25 -25.45
C ILE A 184 -30.05 -5.82 -24.42
N GLY A 185 -30.46 -5.97 -23.16
CA GLY A 185 -29.62 -6.32 -22.01
C GLY A 185 -29.23 -7.79 -21.91
N ASN A 186 -28.79 -8.41 -23.01
CA ASN A 186 -28.24 -9.76 -22.97
C ASN A 186 -26.91 -9.76 -22.19
N ARG A 187 -26.67 -10.83 -21.42
CA ARG A 187 -25.43 -11.08 -20.69
C ARG A 187 -24.16 -10.82 -21.46
N LEU A 188 -24.13 -11.14 -22.75
CA LEU A 188 -22.95 -10.85 -23.57
C LEU A 188 -22.61 -9.35 -23.61
N LEU A 189 -23.61 -8.53 -23.93
CA LEU A 189 -23.42 -7.09 -24.17
C LEU A 189 -23.07 -6.37 -22.87
N ILE A 190 -23.73 -6.73 -21.77
CA ILE A 190 -23.43 -6.19 -20.44
C ILE A 190 -22.03 -6.60 -19.99
N ALA A 191 -21.66 -7.88 -20.15
CA ALA A 191 -20.33 -8.37 -19.78
C ALA A 191 -19.23 -7.66 -20.58
N GLN A 192 -19.40 -7.50 -21.89
CA GLN A 192 -18.45 -6.78 -22.75
C GLN A 192 -18.30 -5.31 -22.34
N SER A 193 -19.42 -4.63 -22.10
CA SER A 193 -19.42 -3.23 -21.69
C SER A 193 -18.71 -3.02 -20.34
N CYS A 194 -19.01 -3.88 -19.36
CA CYS A 194 -18.36 -3.85 -18.06
C CYS A 194 -16.86 -4.16 -18.18
N LEU A 195 -16.50 -5.15 -19.01
CA LEU A 195 -15.11 -5.55 -19.26
C LEU A 195 -14.31 -4.39 -19.85
N SER A 196 -14.82 -3.73 -20.89
CA SER A 196 -14.17 -2.58 -21.52
C SER A 196 -14.05 -1.39 -20.57
N GLY A 197 -15.09 -1.10 -19.78
CA GLY A 197 -15.07 -0.03 -18.78
C GLY A 197 -14.01 -0.23 -17.71
N LEU A 198 -13.89 -1.45 -17.17
CA LEU A 198 -12.88 -1.79 -16.17
C LEU A 198 -11.45 -1.74 -16.73
N ILE A 199 -11.23 -2.16 -17.98
CA ILE A 199 -9.92 -2.03 -18.65
C ILE A 199 -9.54 -0.56 -18.77
N LEU A 200 -10.44 0.27 -19.30
CA LEU A 200 -10.20 1.68 -19.51
C LEU A 200 -9.87 2.38 -18.19
N LEU A 201 -10.67 2.13 -17.15
CA LEU A 201 -10.42 2.71 -15.82
C LEU A 201 -9.11 2.23 -15.24
N SER A 202 -8.74 0.95 -15.42
CA SER A 202 -7.43 0.47 -15.00
C SER A 202 -6.31 1.23 -15.71
N MET A 203 -6.38 1.38 -17.04
CA MET A 203 -5.37 2.11 -17.80
C MET A 203 -5.27 3.58 -17.36
N ALA A 204 -6.40 4.22 -17.07
CA ALA A 204 -6.44 5.57 -16.54
C ALA A 204 -5.79 5.68 -15.16
N MET A 205 -5.98 4.69 -14.28
CA MET A 205 -5.38 4.66 -12.94
C MET A 205 -3.89 4.29 -12.94
N GLN A 206 -3.38 3.69 -14.02
CA GLN A 206 -1.94 3.47 -14.21
C GLN A 206 -1.20 4.73 -14.67
N ASN A 207 -1.92 5.79 -15.04
CA ASN A 207 -1.32 7.02 -15.49
C ASN A 207 -0.60 7.71 -14.32
N PRO A 208 0.74 7.87 -14.35
CA PRO A 208 1.52 8.46 -13.26
C PRO A 208 1.12 9.91 -12.96
N TYR A 209 0.50 10.60 -13.92
CA TYR A 209 0.03 11.98 -13.74
C TYR A 209 -1.27 12.07 -12.95
N ALA A 210 -2.05 10.99 -12.84
CA ALA A 210 -3.33 10.98 -12.15
C ALA A 210 -3.21 10.94 -10.61
N GLY A 211 -2.00 10.81 -10.05
CA GLY A 211 -1.76 10.66 -8.60
C GLY A 211 -0.93 11.73 -7.92
N LEU A 212 -0.54 12.78 -8.65
CA LEU A 212 0.36 13.80 -8.11
C LEU A 212 -0.34 14.79 -7.15
N SER A 213 -1.68 14.82 -7.10
CA SER A 213 -2.44 15.78 -6.31
C SER A 213 -3.36 15.13 -5.26
N GLU A 214 -2.90 15.14 -4.01
CA GLU A 214 -3.69 15.25 -2.77
C GLU A 214 -4.42 14.03 -2.15
N ILE A 215 -4.49 12.85 -2.79
CA ILE A 215 -5.16 11.66 -2.20
C ILE A 215 -4.17 10.49 -2.09
N HIS A 216 -3.55 10.32 -0.91
CA HIS A 216 -2.21 9.72 -0.79
C HIS A 216 -2.09 8.44 0.07
N PHE A 217 -3.20 7.87 0.49
CA PHE A 217 -3.19 6.60 1.24
C PHE A 217 -3.37 5.37 0.33
N VAL A 218 -4.00 5.52 -0.83
CA VAL A 218 -4.22 4.39 -1.76
C VAL A 218 -3.15 4.38 -2.82
N ASP A 219 -2.43 3.26 -2.91
CA ASP A 219 -1.64 2.94 -4.08
C ASP A 219 -2.57 2.90 -5.31
N GLN A 220 -2.50 3.91 -6.16
CA GLN A 220 -3.28 3.95 -7.40
C GLN A 220 -3.05 2.70 -8.27
N LYS A 221 -1.89 2.06 -8.11
CA LYS A 221 -1.60 0.78 -8.77
C LYS A 221 -2.46 -0.33 -8.20
N LEU A 222 -2.74 -0.34 -6.89
CA LEU A 222 -3.67 -1.29 -6.29
C LEU A 222 -5.09 -1.11 -6.83
N ILE A 223 -5.54 0.12 -7.07
CA ILE A 223 -6.82 0.39 -7.75
C ILE A 223 -6.82 -0.23 -9.15
N SER A 224 -5.79 0.03 -9.95
CA SER A 224 -5.65 -0.58 -11.28
C SER A 224 -5.65 -2.11 -11.21
N VAL A 225 -4.94 -2.70 -10.26
CA VAL A 225 -4.91 -4.16 -10.05
C VAL A 225 -6.31 -4.71 -9.75
N VAL A 226 -7.09 -4.05 -8.89
CA VAL A 226 -8.47 -4.45 -8.58
C VAL A 226 -9.36 -4.37 -9.84
N LEU A 227 -9.23 -3.29 -10.63
CA LEU A 227 -10.01 -3.11 -11.85
C LEU A 227 -9.66 -4.15 -12.93
N LEU A 228 -8.37 -4.41 -13.16
CA LEU A 228 -7.91 -5.49 -14.05
C LEU A 228 -8.40 -6.85 -13.60
N PHE A 229 -8.45 -7.08 -12.29
CA PHE A 229 -8.98 -8.32 -11.75
C PHE A 229 -10.47 -8.47 -12.09
N GLY A 230 -11.26 -7.40 -11.95
CA GLY A 230 -12.65 -7.40 -12.39
C GLY A 230 -12.81 -7.69 -13.89
N THR A 231 -11.94 -7.12 -14.74
CA THR A 231 -11.86 -7.45 -16.17
C THR A 231 -11.61 -8.94 -16.40
N LEU A 232 -10.59 -9.50 -15.72
CA LEU A 232 -10.23 -10.91 -15.86
C LEU A 232 -11.36 -11.84 -15.44
N ILE A 233 -12.14 -11.45 -14.42
CA ILE A 233 -13.32 -12.19 -14.00
C ILE A 233 -14.41 -12.19 -15.07
N LEU A 234 -14.66 -11.06 -15.72
CA LEU A 234 -15.75 -10.93 -16.71
C LEU A 234 -15.44 -11.68 -18.01
N LEU A 235 -14.16 -11.87 -18.33
CA LEU A 235 -13.74 -12.41 -19.62
C LEU A 235 -14.29 -13.82 -19.91
N PRO A 236 -14.23 -14.82 -18.99
CA PRO A 236 -14.89 -16.11 -19.19
C PRO A 236 -16.39 -16.01 -19.46
N ILE A 237 -17.08 -15.05 -18.83
CA ILE A 237 -18.52 -14.87 -19.01
C ILE A 237 -18.81 -14.34 -20.42
N VAL A 238 -18.02 -13.38 -20.89
CA VAL A 238 -18.06 -12.90 -22.28
C VAL A 238 -17.84 -14.07 -23.24
N ILE A 239 -16.77 -14.84 -23.04
CA ILE A 239 -16.40 -16.00 -23.87
C ILE A 239 -17.55 -16.99 -23.99
N ILE A 240 -18.13 -17.40 -22.87
CA ILE A 240 -19.23 -18.38 -22.85
C ILE A 240 -20.47 -17.81 -23.54
N SER A 241 -20.76 -16.53 -23.34
CA SER A 241 -21.92 -15.88 -23.94
C SER A 241 -21.78 -15.72 -25.45
N VAL A 242 -20.57 -15.38 -25.95
CA VAL A 242 -20.25 -15.38 -27.39
C VAL A 242 -20.39 -16.79 -27.97
N ALA A 243 -19.86 -17.81 -27.29
CA ALA A 243 -19.94 -19.19 -27.76
C ALA A 243 -21.37 -19.70 -27.88
N ARG A 244 -22.29 -19.22 -27.02
CA ARG A 244 -23.73 -19.54 -27.11
C ARG A 244 -24.42 -18.84 -28.28
N LEU A 245 -24.12 -17.55 -28.51
CA LEU A 245 -24.71 -16.77 -29.60
C LEU A 245 -24.16 -17.15 -30.99
N GLY A 246 -22.86 -17.42 -31.11
CA GLY A 246 -22.21 -17.76 -32.38
C GLY A 246 -22.30 -19.24 -32.78
N GLY A 247 -22.94 -20.09 -31.97
CA GLY A 247 -22.89 -21.55 -32.08
C GLY A 247 -23.69 -22.20 -33.22
N ARG A 248 -24.37 -21.43 -34.08
CA ARG A 248 -25.13 -22.01 -35.22
C ARG A 248 -24.77 -21.39 -36.57
N GLU A 249 -24.91 -20.08 -36.75
CA GLU A 249 -24.73 -19.47 -38.09
C GLU A 249 -23.26 -19.14 -38.44
N ALA A 250 -22.46 -18.70 -37.47
CA ALA A 250 -21.05 -18.37 -37.70
C ALA A 250 -20.15 -19.59 -37.94
N PHE A 251 -20.63 -20.80 -37.62
CA PHE A 251 -19.91 -22.07 -37.83
C PHE A 251 -20.43 -22.86 -39.05
N GLU A 252 -21.71 -22.72 -39.41
CA GLU A 252 -22.25 -23.28 -40.66
C GLU A 252 -21.85 -22.44 -41.89
N SER A 253 -21.71 -21.12 -41.74
CA SER A 253 -21.03 -20.34 -42.76
C SER A 253 -19.56 -20.78 -42.78
N LYS A 254 -19.11 -21.39 -43.89
CA LYS A 254 -17.71 -21.79 -44.16
C LYS A 254 -16.69 -20.64 -44.06
N GLN A 255 -17.13 -19.45 -43.69
CA GLN A 255 -16.29 -18.29 -43.48
C GLN A 255 -15.60 -18.44 -42.13
N LYS A 256 -14.40 -19.05 -42.17
CA LYS A 256 -13.43 -19.16 -41.07
C LYS A 256 -13.46 -17.88 -40.23
N SER A 257 -14.21 -17.91 -39.12
CA SER A 257 -14.35 -16.75 -38.24
C SER A 257 -13.07 -16.61 -37.43
N THR A 258 -12.08 -15.99 -38.06
CA THR A 258 -10.87 -15.42 -37.47
C THR A 258 -11.23 -14.33 -36.44
N HIS A 259 -12.49 -13.88 -36.36
CA HIS A 259 -12.94 -12.74 -35.56
C HIS A 259 -12.77 -12.92 -34.04
N TRP A 260 -13.00 -14.10 -33.48
CA TRP A 260 -12.73 -14.36 -32.06
C TRP A 260 -11.22 -14.23 -31.77
N LEU A 261 -10.38 -14.80 -32.65
CA LEU A 261 -8.92 -14.77 -32.51
C LEU A 261 -8.39 -13.37 -32.75
N ILE A 262 -9.06 -12.60 -33.62
CA ILE A 262 -8.81 -11.18 -33.85
C ILE A 262 -9.24 -10.35 -32.65
N ILE A 263 -10.38 -10.60 -31.99
CA ILE A 263 -10.78 -9.86 -30.77
C ILE A 263 -9.85 -10.22 -29.60
N LEU A 264 -9.59 -11.51 -29.39
CA LEU A 264 -8.63 -11.97 -28.39
C LEU A 264 -7.25 -11.37 -28.67
N SER A 265 -6.77 -11.39 -29.93
CA SER A 265 -5.48 -10.79 -30.28
C SER A 265 -5.49 -9.27 -30.26
N THR A 266 -6.52 -8.56 -30.71
CA THR A 266 -6.60 -7.09 -30.67
C THR A 266 -6.78 -6.51 -29.27
N PHE A 267 -7.14 -7.31 -28.27
CA PHE A 267 -7.19 -6.84 -26.87
C PHE A 267 -6.04 -7.41 -26.01
N LEU A 268 -5.75 -8.71 -26.07
CA LEU A 268 -4.63 -9.29 -25.31
C LEU A 268 -3.27 -8.93 -25.89
N VAL A 269 -3.12 -8.84 -27.22
CA VAL A 269 -1.80 -8.53 -27.82
C VAL A 269 -1.44 -7.07 -27.61
N PRO A 270 -2.31 -6.06 -27.80
CA PRO A 270 -2.00 -4.68 -27.41
C PRO A 270 -1.87 -4.51 -25.90
N GLY A 271 -2.66 -5.19 -25.07
CA GLY A 271 -2.49 -5.16 -23.61
C GLY A 271 -1.15 -5.74 -23.17
N ALA A 272 -0.77 -6.90 -23.72
CA ALA A 272 0.53 -7.53 -23.47
C ALA A 272 1.68 -6.71 -24.07
N LEU A 273 1.56 -6.20 -25.29
CA LEU A 273 2.55 -5.33 -25.94
C LEU A 273 2.69 -3.98 -25.23
N PHE A 274 1.61 -3.42 -24.67
CA PHE A 274 1.65 -2.22 -23.85
C PHE A 274 2.36 -2.48 -22.53
N LEU A 275 2.10 -3.61 -21.87
CA LEU A 275 2.85 -4.04 -20.69
C LEU A 275 4.33 -4.34 -21.02
N ILE A 276 4.63 -4.94 -22.18
CA ILE A 276 6.00 -5.16 -22.69
C ILE A 276 6.69 -3.82 -22.97
N ALA A 277 6.01 -2.89 -23.64
CA ALA A 277 6.52 -1.55 -23.91
C ALA A 277 6.78 -0.77 -22.62
N LEU A 278 5.84 -0.80 -21.66
CA LEU A 278 6.03 -0.22 -20.31
C LEU A 278 7.23 -0.85 -19.58
N SER A 279 7.45 -2.16 -19.74
CA SER A 279 8.61 -2.83 -19.15
C SER A 279 9.94 -2.42 -19.78
N LEU A 280 9.95 -2.01 -21.05
CA LEU A 280 11.13 -1.50 -21.76
C LEU A 280 11.50 -0.06 -21.36
N PHE A 281 10.54 0.74 -20.88
CA PHE A 281 10.78 2.09 -20.38
C PHE A 281 11.16 2.14 -18.89
N GLY A 282 10.97 1.04 -18.15
CA GLY A 282 11.54 0.89 -16.82
C GLY A 282 13.02 0.57 -16.94
N LYS A 283 13.90 1.59 -16.85
CA LYS A 283 15.33 1.31 -16.60
C LYS A 283 15.39 0.40 -15.37
N PRO A 284 15.97 -0.81 -15.46
CA PRO A 284 16.28 -1.57 -14.26
C PRO A 284 17.21 -0.68 -13.44
N ALA A 285 16.75 -0.22 -12.28
CA ALA A 285 17.68 0.28 -11.28
C ALA A 285 18.53 -0.93 -10.88
N ASP A 286 19.86 -0.82 -10.99
CA ASP A 286 20.84 -1.92 -10.99
C ASP A 286 20.80 -2.85 -9.76
N ASN A 287 19.95 -2.59 -8.76
CA ASN A 287 19.84 -3.35 -7.52
C ASN A 287 18.45 -3.95 -7.21
N GLN A 288 17.47 -3.89 -8.12
CA GLN A 288 16.19 -4.59 -7.92
C GLN A 288 16.20 -5.96 -8.59
N PRO A 289 16.08 -7.07 -7.82
CA PRO A 289 16.00 -8.39 -8.42
C PRO A 289 14.73 -8.47 -9.27
N SER A 290 14.89 -8.92 -10.52
CA SER A 290 13.87 -9.10 -11.57
C SER A 290 12.76 -10.12 -11.23
N ILE A 291 12.67 -10.51 -9.96
CA ILE A 291 11.78 -11.52 -9.41
C ILE A 291 10.30 -11.17 -9.67
N PHE A 292 9.95 -9.88 -9.66
CA PHE A 292 8.59 -9.44 -9.97
C PHE A 292 8.23 -9.51 -11.46
N GLY A 293 9.21 -9.34 -12.35
CA GLY A 293 9.02 -9.67 -13.76
C GLY A 293 8.65 -11.15 -13.88
N GLY A 294 9.46 -12.04 -13.31
CA GLY A 294 9.26 -13.49 -13.40
C GLY A 294 7.89 -13.97 -12.90
N TYR A 295 7.47 -13.58 -11.69
CA TYR A 295 6.20 -14.08 -11.14
C TYR A 295 4.95 -13.48 -11.79
N VAL A 296 4.98 -12.21 -12.19
CA VAL A 296 3.87 -11.61 -12.96
C VAL A 296 3.79 -12.25 -14.34
N TRP A 297 4.92 -12.58 -14.98
CA TRP A 297 4.95 -13.30 -16.26
C TRP A 297 4.47 -14.74 -16.14
N ILE A 298 4.91 -15.49 -15.12
CA ILE A 298 4.44 -16.86 -14.86
C ILE A 298 2.93 -16.85 -14.55
N PHE A 299 2.46 -15.86 -13.79
CA PHE A 299 1.05 -15.69 -13.47
C PHE A 299 0.21 -15.31 -14.70
N LEU A 300 0.69 -14.38 -15.53
CA LEU A 300 0.06 -14.03 -16.80
C LEU A 300 0.02 -15.25 -17.73
N ALA A 301 1.11 -16.01 -17.80
CA ALA A 301 1.20 -17.25 -18.57
C ALA A 301 0.24 -18.33 -18.05
N ALA A 302 0.12 -18.49 -16.73
CA ALA A 302 -0.83 -19.42 -16.11
C ALA A 302 -2.28 -18.99 -16.38
N MET A 303 -2.59 -17.70 -16.28
CA MET A 303 -3.90 -17.15 -16.62
C MET A 303 -4.24 -17.34 -18.10
N ILE A 304 -3.29 -17.06 -19.00
CA ILE A 304 -3.42 -17.31 -20.43
C ILE A 304 -3.61 -18.82 -20.68
N ALA A 305 -2.85 -19.69 -20.02
CA ALA A 305 -2.98 -21.14 -20.15
C ALA A 305 -4.33 -21.65 -19.66
N VAL A 306 -4.87 -21.11 -18.56
CA VAL A 306 -6.22 -21.41 -18.07
C VAL A 306 -7.27 -20.94 -19.07
N GLN A 307 -7.14 -19.73 -19.61
CA GLN A 307 -8.06 -19.24 -20.64
C GLN A 307 -8.00 -20.09 -21.91
N ILE A 308 -6.80 -20.41 -22.40
CA ILE A 308 -6.60 -21.34 -23.51
C ILE A 308 -7.23 -22.70 -23.20
N SER A 309 -7.08 -23.22 -21.98
CA SER A 309 -7.65 -24.50 -21.57
C SER A 309 -9.18 -24.47 -21.52
N VAL A 310 -9.79 -23.39 -21.03
CA VAL A 310 -11.25 -23.18 -21.06
C VAL A 310 -11.76 -23.11 -22.48
N VAL A 311 -11.02 -22.44 -23.38
CA VAL A 311 -11.36 -22.31 -24.80
C VAL A 311 -11.21 -23.64 -25.53
N ILE A 312 -10.11 -24.36 -25.33
CA ILE A 312 -9.89 -25.71 -25.87
C ILE A 312 -10.95 -26.68 -25.37
N TRP A 313 -11.33 -26.59 -24.09
CA TRP A 313 -12.39 -27.42 -23.52
C TRP A 313 -13.76 -27.10 -24.12
N ALA A 314 -14.12 -25.82 -24.26
CA ALA A 314 -15.34 -25.39 -24.93
C ALA A 314 -15.39 -25.89 -26.38
N TYR A 315 -14.27 -25.78 -27.09
CA TYR A 315 -14.10 -26.28 -28.46
C TYR A 315 -14.23 -27.82 -28.54
N ARG A 316 -13.53 -28.58 -27.69
CA ARG A 316 -13.62 -30.05 -27.63
C ARG A 316 -15.01 -30.55 -27.23
N ARG A 317 -15.69 -29.85 -26.32
CA ARG A 317 -17.08 -30.16 -25.92
C ARG A 317 -18.04 -30.01 -27.10
N HIS A 318 -17.79 -29.05 -27.97
CA HIS A 318 -18.61 -28.83 -29.16
C HIS A 318 -18.31 -29.85 -30.27
N SER A 319 -17.03 -30.18 -30.49
CA SER A 319 -16.59 -31.18 -31.48
C SER A 319 -17.04 -32.62 -31.20
N ARG A 320 -17.40 -32.97 -29.97
CA ARG A 320 -17.86 -34.34 -29.60
C ARG A 320 -19.38 -34.53 -29.69
N LYS A 321 -20.14 -33.52 -30.13
CA LYS A 321 -21.61 -33.55 -30.16
C LYS A 321 -22.21 -33.95 -31.52
N THR A 322 -21.44 -34.60 -32.40
CA THR A 322 -21.90 -35.02 -33.73
C THR A 322 -22.57 -36.39 -33.80
N ASP A 323 -22.64 -37.16 -32.71
CA ASP A 323 -23.43 -38.40 -32.68
C ASP A 323 -24.59 -38.29 -31.69
N ALA A 324 -25.78 -38.56 -32.23
CA ALA A 324 -27.07 -38.29 -31.62
C ALA A 324 -27.35 -39.12 -30.36
N THR A 325 -28.25 -38.59 -29.53
CA THR A 325 -28.99 -39.29 -28.46
C THR A 325 -28.21 -39.74 -27.22
N GLN A 326 -27.77 -38.78 -26.40
CA GLN A 326 -27.89 -38.90 -24.93
C GLN A 326 -27.72 -37.54 -24.26
N HIS A 327 -28.85 -36.88 -23.98
CA HIS A 327 -28.90 -35.70 -23.11
C HIS A 327 -28.71 -36.09 -21.64
N VAL A 328 -27.50 -36.53 -21.27
CA VAL A 328 -27.09 -36.45 -19.87
C VAL A 328 -26.68 -35.00 -19.64
N ALA A 329 -27.52 -34.26 -18.90
CA ALA A 329 -27.27 -32.90 -18.45
C ALA A 329 -25.99 -32.86 -17.60
N ARG A 330 -24.82 -32.82 -18.25
CA ARG A 330 -23.56 -32.70 -17.53
C ARG A 330 -23.42 -31.27 -17.01
N PRO A 331 -23.02 -31.12 -15.74
CA PRO A 331 -23.35 -29.92 -14.99
C PRO A 331 -22.60 -28.69 -15.51
N GLU A 332 -23.33 -27.59 -15.70
CA GLU A 332 -22.75 -26.30 -16.08
C GLU A 332 -21.90 -25.66 -14.97
N TRP A 333 -21.79 -26.30 -13.80
CA TRP A 333 -21.03 -25.78 -12.66
C TRP A 333 -19.50 -25.89 -12.80
N ILE A 334 -18.96 -26.74 -13.70
CA ILE A 334 -17.51 -27.01 -13.76
C ILE A 334 -16.67 -25.75 -14.03
N PRO A 335 -16.99 -24.88 -15.02
CA PRO A 335 -16.28 -23.62 -15.22
C PRO A 335 -16.46 -22.64 -14.05
N GLY A 336 -17.65 -22.61 -13.44
CA GLY A 336 -17.93 -21.80 -12.25
C GLY A 336 -17.14 -22.25 -11.02
N ALA A 337 -16.99 -23.56 -10.80
CA ALA A 337 -16.19 -24.12 -9.73
C ALA A 337 -14.69 -23.90 -9.96
N LEU A 338 -14.20 -24.12 -11.19
CA LEU A 338 -12.79 -23.83 -11.52
C LEU A 338 -12.48 -22.33 -11.33
N TYR A 339 -13.43 -21.46 -11.67
CA TYR A 339 -13.37 -20.02 -11.44
C TYR A 339 -13.33 -19.66 -9.95
N VAL A 340 -14.21 -20.23 -9.11
CA VAL A 340 -14.19 -20.00 -7.65
C VAL A 340 -12.89 -20.53 -7.04
N CYS A 341 -12.41 -21.70 -7.47
CA CYS A 341 -11.17 -22.29 -7.01
C CYS A 341 -9.92 -21.47 -7.39
N ILE A 342 -9.98 -20.59 -8.39
CA ILE A 342 -8.85 -19.71 -8.78
C ILE A 342 -9.01 -18.33 -8.15
N THR A 343 -10.21 -17.75 -8.21
CA THR A 343 -10.46 -16.38 -7.74
C THR A 343 -10.48 -16.26 -6.23
N LEU A 344 -11.02 -17.25 -5.51
CA LEU A 344 -11.11 -17.20 -4.05
C LEU A 344 -9.72 -17.27 -3.38
N PRO A 345 -8.80 -18.20 -3.73
CA PRO A 345 -7.45 -18.20 -3.16
C PRO A 345 -6.65 -16.95 -3.53
N PHE A 346 -6.90 -16.37 -4.72
CA PHE A 346 -6.23 -15.15 -5.16
C PHE A 346 -6.75 -13.90 -4.43
N LEU A 347 -8.08 -13.76 -4.26
CA LEU A 347 -8.66 -12.72 -3.40
C LEU A 347 -8.15 -12.87 -1.98
N LEU A 348 -8.15 -14.09 -1.43
CA LEU A 348 -7.56 -14.39 -0.12
C LEU A 348 -6.07 -14.06 -0.05
N SER A 349 -5.32 -14.18 -1.16
CA SER A 349 -3.89 -13.81 -1.26
C SER A 349 -3.68 -12.30 -1.27
N LEU A 350 -4.48 -11.55 -2.04
CA LEU A 350 -4.41 -10.08 -2.09
C LEU A 350 -4.89 -9.44 -0.78
N THR A 351 -5.99 -9.97 -0.23
CA THR A 351 -6.55 -9.54 1.06
C THR A 351 -5.88 -10.26 2.24
N ASN A 352 -4.84 -11.07 2.00
CA ASN A 352 -4.18 -11.86 3.03
C ASN A 352 -3.62 -11.01 4.17
N GLN A 353 -3.36 -9.74 3.94
CA GLN A 353 -2.96 -8.83 5.02
C GLN A 353 -4.09 -8.54 6.01
N ILE A 354 -5.32 -8.45 5.49
CA ILE A 354 -6.52 -8.28 6.29
C ILE A 354 -6.81 -9.59 7.05
N TRP A 355 -6.67 -10.74 6.37
CA TRP A 355 -6.96 -12.05 6.96
C TRP A 355 -5.83 -12.64 7.81
N ARG A 356 -4.59 -12.25 7.52
CA ARG A 356 -3.35 -12.70 8.18
C ARG A 356 -2.46 -11.48 8.43
N PRO A 357 -2.83 -10.62 9.39
CA PRO A 357 -2.01 -9.47 9.79
C PRO A 357 -0.67 -9.94 10.38
N ALA A 358 0.34 -9.05 10.34
CA ALA A 358 1.62 -9.27 11.01
C ALA A 358 1.43 -9.09 12.53
N THR A 359 0.85 -10.10 13.18
CA THR A 359 0.64 -10.08 14.63
C THR A 359 1.96 -10.27 15.37
N PRO A 360 2.07 -9.83 16.64
CA PRO A 360 3.26 -10.05 17.46
C PRO A 360 3.72 -11.51 17.47
N THR A 361 2.79 -12.46 17.62
CA THR A 361 3.08 -13.91 17.57
C THR A 361 3.66 -14.36 16.24
N ARG A 362 3.25 -13.76 15.13
CA ARG A 362 3.78 -14.15 13.80
C ARG A 362 5.14 -13.53 13.53
N ILE A 363 5.39 -12.33 14.03
CA ILE A 363 6.72 -11.71 14.00
C ILE A 363 7.67 -12.54 14.87
N LEU A 364 7.24 -12.94 16.06
CA LEU A 364 7.97 -13.88 16.93
C LEU A 364 8.33 -15.17 16.19
N ASN A 365 7.34 -15.86 15.61
CA ASN A 365 7.57 -17.08 14.84
C ASN A 365 8.52 -16.85 13.65
N TYR A 366 8.50 -15.66 13.02
CA TYR A 366 9.44 -15.32 11.95
C TYR A 366 10.87 -15.17 12.48
N VAL A 367 11.04 -14.52 13.63
CA VAL A 367 12.34 -14.35 14.30
C VAL A 367 12.92 -15.70 14.72
N GLU A 368 12.11 -16.58 15.30
CA GLU A 368 12.50 -17.93 15.74
C GLU A 368 12.73 -18.91 14.57
N ALA A 369 12.10 -18.65 13.41
CA ALA A 369 12.29 -19.44 12.20
C ALA A 369 13.55 -19.08 11.42
N PHE A 370 14.46 -18.29 11.99
CA PHE A 370 15.74 -17.95 11.37
C PHE A 370 16.53 -19.23 10.99
N GLU A 371 16.79 -19.36 9.68
CA GLU A 371 17.39 -20.46 8.91
C GLU A 371 16.77 -21.87 8.99
N GLN A 372 16.25 -22.31 7.83
CA GLN A 372 16.46 -23.66 7.30
C GLN A 372 17.44 -23.56 6.12
N GLY A 373 18.74 -23.75 6.35
CA GLY A 373 19.76 -23.94 5.29
C GLY A 373 20.48 -22.67 4.79
N PRO A 374 21.48 -22.82 3.90
CA PRO A 374 22.35 -21.75 3.41
C PRO A 374 21.62 -20.87 2.37
N TYR A 375 20.59 -20.13 2.79
CA TYR A 375 19.75 -19.35 1.87
C TYR A 375 20.10 -17.85 1.84
N PRO A 376 20.16 -17.25 0.64
CA PRO A 376 21.08 -16.15 0.31
C PRO A 376 20.35 -14.79 0.16
N SER A 377 19.24 -14.57 0.88
CA SER A 377 18.39 -13.38 0.65
C SER A 377 17.92 -12.60 1.89
N ILE A 378 17.96 -13.17 3.09
CA ILE A 378 17.66 -12.44 4.33
C ILE A 378 18.99 -12.15 5.01
N THR A 379 19.42 -10.89 4.95
CA THR A 379 20.62 -10.45 5.67
C THR A 379 20.34 -10.41 7.17
N PHE A 380 21.37 -10.64 7.99
CA PHE A 380 21.27 -10.44 9.45
C PHE A 380 20.70 -9.06 9.79
N ARG A 381 21.05 -8.03 9.02
CA ARG A 381 20.51 -6.68 9.16
C ARG A 381 18.98 -6.61 9.00
N ASN A 382 18.41 -7.35 8.03
CA ASN A 382 16.96 -7.37 7.81
C ASN A 382 16.22 -8.14 8.91
N TRP A 383 16.84 -9.20 9.44
CA TRP A 383 16.27 -10.00 10.55
C TRP A 383 16.40 -9.29 11.90
N GLU A 384 17.45 -8.50 12.09
CA GLU A 384 17.73 -7.80 13.34
C GLU A 384 16.61 -6.83 13.74
N ILE A 385 16.03 -6.08 12.80
CA ILE A 385 14.97 -5.11 13.10
C ILE A 385 13.77 -5.77 13.79
N PRO A 386 13.15 -6.83 13.21
CA PRO A 386 12.07 -7.54 13.89
C PRO A 386 12.54 -8.30 15.13
N ALA A 387 13.75 -8.86 15.16
CA ALA A 387 14.28 -9.52 16.35
C ALA A 387 14.41 -8.56 17.54
N ARG A 388 15.02 -7.39 17.32
CA ARG A 388 15.17 -6.33 18.32
C ARG A 388 13.82 -5.87 18.84
N TRP A 389 12.86 -5.64 17.95
CA TRP A 389 11.49 -5.30 18.36
C TRP A 389 10.84 -6.39 19.21
N THR A 390 10.99 -7.69 18.87
CA THR A 390 10.42 -8.76 19.71
C THR A 390 11.04 -8.81 21.11
N ILE A 391 12.33 -8.46 21.24
CA ILE A 391 13.02 -8.35 22.53
C ILE A 391 12.51 -7.12 23.30
N GLU A 392 12.43 -5.95 22.64
CA GLU A 392 11.91 -4.70 23.20
C GLU A 392 10.46 -4.84 23.71
N GLN A 393 9.64 -5.64 23.02
CA GLN A 393 8.25 -5.95 23.42
C GLN A 393 8.14 -7.03 24.51
N GLY A 394 9.25 -7.59 25.00
CA GLY A 394 9.24 -8.62 26.04
C GLY A 394 8.68 -9.97 25.58
N LEU A 395 8.75 -10.29 24.29
CA LEU A 395 8.22 -11.56 23.75
C LEU A 395 9.19 -12.75 23.91
N HIS A 396 10.43 -12.49 24.36
CA HIS A 396 11.46 -13.50 24.67
C HIS A 396 11.65 -14.56 23.57
N PRO A 397 12.04 -14.17 22.33
CA PRO A 397 12.23 -15.10 21.22
C PRO A 397 13.29 -16.16 21.53
N ASP A 398 13.07 -17.41 21.10
CA ASP A 398 14.14 -18.42 21.06
C ASP A 398 15.14 -18.11 19.94
N LEU A 399 16.31 -17.61 20.37
CA LEU A 399 17.42 -17.25 19.48
C LEU A 399 18.42 -18.40 19.26
N SER A 400 18.15 -19.62 19.74
CA SER A 400 19.08 -20.76 19.65
C SER A 400 19.56 -21.04 18.23
N ARG A 401 18.66 -20.94 17.24
CA ARG A 401 19.00 -21.15 15.83
C ARG A 401 19.91 -20.06 15.29
N ALA A 402 19.56 -18.80 15.51
CA ALA A 402 20.38 -17.65 15.10
C ALA A 402 21.78 -17.69 15.72
N ARG A 403 21.91 -18.16 16.97
CA ARG A 403 23.22 -18.42 17.59
C ARG A 403 24.01 -19.50 16.85
N GLY A 404 23.37 -20.61 16.47
CA GLY A 404 24.05 -21.66 15.70
C GLY A 404 24.58 -21.19 14.34
N VAL A 405 23.84 -20.30 13.66
CA VAL A 405 24.30 -19.66 12.40
C VAL A 405 25.50 -18.74 12.66
N LEU A 406 25.40 -17.88 13.67
CA LEU A 406 26.48 -16.97 14.05
C LEU A 406 27.76 -17.72 14.44
N ASP A 407 27.65 -18.78 15.23
CA ASP A 407 28.79 -19.61 15.63
C ASP A 407 29.49 -20.23 14.40
N ASN A 408 28.72 -20.63 13.39
CA ASN A 408 29.26 -21.14 12.13
C ASN A 408 29.92 -20.03 11.27
N GLU A 409 29.33 -18.83 11.21
CA GLU A 409 29.94 -17.69 10.52
C GLU A 409 31.26 -17.25 11.18
N ILE A 410 31.32 -17.23 12.52
CA ILE A 410 32.56 -16.95 13.27
C ILE A 410 33.61 -18.04 13.00
N ALA A 411 33.22 -19.31 13.00
CA ALA A 411 34.15 -20.42 12.77
C ALA A 411 34.70 -20.48 11.34
N THR A 412 33.96 -19.96 10.35
CA THR A 412 34.33 -19.96 8.93
C THR A 412 34.97 -18.65 8.46
N ASP A 413 35.07 -17.64 9.34
CA ASP A 413 35.70 -16.33 9.08
C ASP A 413 35.27 -15.70 7.75
N GLN A 414 33.95 -15.61 7.52
CA GLN A 414 33.42 -15.09 6.27
C GLN A 414 33.65 -13.57 6.12
N ASP A 415 33.87 -13.12 4.88
CA ASP A 415 34.07 -11.69 4.55
C ASP A 415 32.98 -10.74 5.09
N LEU A 416 31.75 -11.27 5.28
CA LEU A 416 30.59 -10.51 5.76
C LEU A 416 30.41 -10.52 7.29
N LEU A 417 31.27 -11.25 8.03
CA LEU A 417 31.16 -11.43 9.48
C LEU A 417 31.08 -10.10 10.23
N THR A 418 31.82 -9.07 9.81
CA THR A 418 31.79 -7.74 10.45
C THR A 418 30.40 -7.09 10.42
N PHE A 419 29.62 -7.29 9.34
CA PHE A 419 28.25 -6.78 9.24
C PHE A 419 27.26 -7.62 10.05
N THR A 420 27.47 -8.94 10.11
CA THR A 420 26.69 -9.84 10.96
C THR A 420 26.90 -9.52 12.43
N LEU A 421 28.15 -9.40 12.88
CA LEU A 421 28.49 -9.12 14.29
C LEU A 421 27.82 -7.86 14.80
N GLY A 422 27.81 -6.78 14.01
CA GLY A 422 27.17 -5.53 14.40
C GLY A 422 25.66 -5.67 14.63
N SER A 423 25.00 -6.57 13.91
CA SER A 423 23.58 -6.90 14.12
C SER A 423 23.40 -7.86 15.30
N ALA A 424 24.29 -8.85 15.43
CA ALA A 424 24.28 -9.85 16.48
C ALA A 424 24.44 -9.27 17.89
N PHE A 425 25.35 -8.30 18.08
CA PHE A 425 25.50 -7.60 19.35
C PHE A 425 24.22 -6.87 19.76
N ARG A 426 23.56 -6.17 18.81
CA ARG A 426 22.35 -5.38 19.09
C ARG A 426 21.14 -6.20 19.53
N VAL A 427 21.11 -7.49 19.24
CA VAL A 427 20.06 -8.41 19.69
C VAL A 427 20.53 -9.38 20.78
N GLY A 428 21.74 -9.17 21.35
CA GLY A 428 22.27 -10.00 22.42
C GLY A 428 22.58 -11.44 22.01
N LEU A 429 22.97 -11.67 20.75
CA LEU A 429 23.38 -12.99 20.28
C LEU A 429 24.82 -13.34 20.69
N VAL A 430 25.71 -12.35 20.69
CA VAL A 430 27.12 -12.54 21.09
C VAL A 430 27.18 -12.63 22.60
N ARG A 431 27.82 -13.68 23.11
CA ARG A 431 28.02 -13.84 24.56
C ARG A 431 29.31 -13.15 25.01
N PRO A 432 29.37 -12.63 26.26
CA PRO A 432 30.58 -11.99 26.78
C PRO A 432 31.85 -12.85 26.71
N ASP A 433 31.72 -14.18 26.86
CA ASP A 433 32.83 -15.13 26.74
C ASP A 433 33.35 -15.29 25.30
N GLN A 434 32.50 -15.06 24.29
CA GLN A 434 32.87 -15.14 22.87
C GLN A 434 33.65 -13.92 22.39
N ILE A 435 33.52 -12.77 23.06
CA ILE A 435 34.14 -11.50 22.63
C ILE A 435 35.65 -11.65 22.42
N LYS A 436 36.35 -12.33 23.34
CA LYS A 436 37.80 -12.53 23.28
C LYS A 436 38.25 -13.45 22.15
N THR A 437 37.33 -14.21 21.57
CA THR A 437 37.60 -15.16 20.48
C THR A 437 37.20 -14.60 19.11
N LEU A 438 36.66 -13.39 19.05
CA LEU A 438 36.27 -12.77 17.78
C LEU A 438 37.52 -12.44 16.95
N PRO A 439 37.53 -12.80 15.65
CA PRO A 439 38.66 -12.51 14.77
C PRO A 439 38.85 -11.00 14.62
N ASP A 440 40.10 -10.58 14.43
CA ASP A 440 40.52 -9.21 14.18
C ASP A 440 40.14 -8.15 15.23
N LEU A 441 39.59 -8.52 16.39
CA LEU A 441 39.16 -7.55 17.41
C LEU A 441 40.30 -6.63 17.83
N GLU A 442 41.48 -7.17 18.16
CA GLU A 442 42.64 -6.36 18.55
C GLU A 442 43.10 -5.43 17.42
N GLN A 443 43.12 -5.92 16.17
CA GLN A 443 43.55 -5.12 15.02
C GLN A 443 42.57 -3.96 14.76
N LYS A 444 41.26 -4.22 14.83
CA LYS A 444 40.22 -3.22 14.63
C LYS A 444 40.13 -2.24 15.81
N GLN A 445 40.40 -2.70 17.02
CA GLN A 445 40.53 -1.84 18.20
C GLN A 445 41.69 -0.85 18.01
N ARG A 446 42.87 -1.31 17.58
CA ARG A 446 44.04 -0.44 17.32
C ARG A 446 43.81 0.57 16.19
N SER A 447 42.87 0.33 15.27
CA SER A 447 42.51 1.31 14.25
C SER A 447 41.45 2.32 14.71
N LEU A 448 40.66 1.97 15.73
CA LEU A 448 39.67 2.86 16.35
C LEU A 448 40.27 3.74 17.45
N LEU A 449 41.17 3.20 18.25
CA LEU A 449 41.85 3.90 19.33
C LEU A 449 43.24 4.38 18.87
N PRO A 450 43.73 5.52 19.36
CA PRO A 450 45.03 6.02 18.97
C PRO A 450 46.13 5.22 19.67
N GLU A 451 47.15 4.78 18.94
CA GLU A 451 48.37 4.22 19.55
C GLU A 451 49.17 5.29 20.33
N THR A 452 48.99 6.57 19.98
CA THR A 452 49.60 7.73 20.65
C THR A 452 48.62 8.91 20.69
N SER A 453 48.48 9.53 21.86
CA SER A 453 47.47 10.56 22.22
C SER A 453 47.54 11.90 21.46
N SER A 454 48.38 12.01 20.40
CA SER A 454 48.59 13.27 19.66
C SER A 454 47.81 13.37 18.34
N ARG A 455 47.14 12.31 17.88
CA ARG A 455 46.47 12.30 16.59
C ARG A 455 45.09 12.98 16.69
N LYS A 456 44.84 13.99 15.86
CA LYS A 456 43.52 14.61 15.75
C LYS A 456 42.46 13.53 15.41
N PRO A 457 41.28 13.54 16.06
CA PRO A 457 40.21 12.60 15.75
C PRO A 457 39.83 12.70 14.27
N GLN A 458 39.89 11.57 13.57
CA GLN A 458 39.47 11.47 12.16
C GLN A 458 38.13 10.75 12.07
N GLN A 459 37.35 11.10 11.05
CA GLN A 459 36.12 10.38 10.72
C GLN A 459 36.37 8.88 10.52
N ILE A 460 35.37 8.08 10.87
CA ILE A 460 35.33 6.63 10.63
C ILE A 460 34.65 6.41 9.27
N THR A 461 35.42 6.00 8.26
CA THR A 461 34.94 5.84 6.88
C THR A 461 34.00 4.64 6.68
N SER A 462 34.12 3.60 7.51
CA SER A 462 33.32 2.37 7.42
C SER A 462 32.57 2.08 8.72
N LEU A 463 31.78 3.03 9.21
CA LEU A 463 31.14 2.95 10.53
C LEU A 463 30.42 1.61 10.78
N ASN A 464 29.66 1.13 9.80
CA ASN A 464 28.93 -0.15 9.90
C ASN A 464 29.84 -1.38 10.09
N GLN A 465 31.06 -1.38 9.52
CA GLN A 465 32.03 -2.47 9.70
C GLN A 465 32.73 -2.42 11.07
N TYR A 466 32.75 -1.24 11.70
CA TYR A 466 33.38 -1.03 13.00
C TYR A 466 32.38 -1.06 14.16
N ALA A 467 31.07 -0.97 13.90
CA ALA A 467 30.04 -0.89 14.93
C ALA A 467 30.15 -2.00 15.98
N TRP A 468 30.41 -3.25 15.56
CA TRP A 468 30.56 -4.38 16.48
C TRP A 468 31.72 -4.23 17.47
N VAL A 469 32.77 -3.51 17.10
CA VAL A 469 33.94 -3.28 17.97
C VAL A 469 33.56 -2.36 19.13
N PHE A 470 32.71 -1.36 18.89
CA PHE A 470 32.19 -0.50 19.97
C PHE A 470 31.40 -1.31 21.00
N TYR A 471 30.51 -2.19 20.54
CA TYR A 471 29.75 -3.09 21.43
C TYR A 471 30.68 -4.03 22.19
N ALA A 472 31.63 -4.67 21.51
CA ALA A 472 32.61 -5.57 22.12
C ALA A 472 33.45 -4.86 23.21
N LEU A 473 33.90 -3.64 22.95
CA LEU A 473 34.72 -2.86 23.90
C LEU A 473 33.90 -2.34 25.08
N ALA A 474 32.64 -1.96 24.85
CA ALA A 474 31.73 -1.55 25.92
C ALA A 474 31.36 -2.73 26.84
N GLU A 475 30.96 -3.89 26.27
CA GLU A 475 30.60 -5.09 27.03
C GLU A 475 31.78 -5.72 27.78
N SER A 476 33.00 -5.55 27.28
CA SER A 476 34.21 -6.06 27.95
C SER A 476 34.79 -5.11 29.01
N GLU A 477 34.14 -3.95 29.23
CA GLU A 477 34.59 -2.89 30.17
C GLU A 477 36.03 -2.40 29.91
N GLN A 478 36.51 -2.51 28.67
CA GLN A 478 37.88 -2.15 28.31
C GLN A 478 38.08 -0.66 27.99
N LEU A 479 37.00 0.11 27.89
CA LEU A 479 37.06 1.52 27.51
C LEU A 479 37.32 2.43 28.72
N SER A 480 38.50 3.04 28.74
CA SER A 480 38.79 4.14 29.68
C SER A 480 37.94 5.38 29.36
N SER A 481 37.85 6.34 30.29
CA SER A 481 37.12 7.59 30.02
C SER A 481 37.73 8.37 28.86
N GLU A 482 39.07 8.36 28.71
CA GLU A 482 39.78 9.04 27.63
C GLU A 482 39.48 8.39 26.27
N ASP A 483 39.40 7.05 26.23
CA ASP A 483 39.01 6.32 25.02
C ASP A 483 37.58 6.67 24.60
N ARG A 484 36.65 6.77 25.56
CA ARG A 484 35.26 7.16 25.29
C ARG A 484 35.18 8.57 24.72
N ASP A 485 35.91 9.53 25.30
CA ASP A 485 35.93 10.92 24.83
C ASP A 485 36.56 11.02 23.41
N PHE A 486 37.59 10.23 23.13
CA PHE A 486 38.20 10.17 21.81
C PHE A 486 37.26 9.56 20.77
N LEU A 487 36.60 8.45 21.11
CA LEU A 487 35.60 7.79 20.26
C LEU A 487 34.40 8.70 20.00
N GLU A 488 33.92 9.43 21.01
CA GLU A 488 32.88 10.44 20.87
C GLU A 488 33.28 11.47 19.80
N GLN A 489 34.48 12.05 19.91
CA GLN A 489 34.95 13.04 18.93
C GLN A 489 35.02 12.48 17.51
N ARG A 490 35.44 11.21 17.34
CA ARG A 490 35.45 10.54 16.03
C ARG A 490 34.04 10.29 15.49
N LEU A 491 33.11 9.86 16.33
CA LEU A 491 31.72 9.62 15.96
C LEU A 491 31.03 10.93 15.54
N LEU A 492 31.23 12.01 16.29
CA LEU A 492 30.72 13.34 15.94
C LEU A 492 31.36 13.87 14.66
N ALA A 493 32.65 13.62 14.42
CA ALA A 493 33.31 13.95 13.16
C ALA A 493 32.71 13.18 11.97
N THR A 494 32.40 11.88 12.14
CA THR A 494 31.69 11.09 11.13
C THR A 494 30.29 11.65 10.83
N LEU A 495 29.53 12.02 11.86
CA LEU A 495 28.20 12.61 11.69
C LEU A 495 28.25 13.92 10.90
N ASN A 496 29.21 14.79 11.22
CA ASN A 496 29.39 16.07 10.53
C ASN A 496 29.85 15.90 9.08
N ALA A 497 30.61 14.84 8.77
CA ALA A 497 31.07 14.57 7.41
C ALA A 497 30.01 13.92 6.51
N ALA A 498 29.05 13.19 7.08
CA ALA A 498 27.91 12.62 6.34
C ALA A 498 27.06 13.66 5.60
N VAL A 499 27.20 14.95 5.92
CA VAL A 499 26.42 16.07 5.36
C VAL A 499 26.84 16.46 3.93
N GLY A 500 27.96 15.93 3.42
CA GLY A 500 28.56 16.39 2.15
C GLY A 500 28.57 15.40 0.97
N ASP A 501 28.42 14.09 1.21
CA ASP A 501 28.61 13.05 0.19
C ASP A 501 27.32 12.25 -0.06
N THR A 502 27.28 11.49 -1.17
CA THR A 502 26.21 10.54 -1.55
C THR A 502 26.05 9.35 -0.58
N ALA A 503 26.28 9.57 0.71
CA ALA A 503 26.30 8.58 1.77
C ALA A 503 24.89 8.35 2.35
N ASN A 504 24.72 7.22 3.04
CA ASN A 504 23.47 6.88 3.73
C ASN A 504 23.38 7.69 5.03
N VAL A 505 22.91 8.94 4.93
CA VAL A 505 22.90 9.92 6.02
C VAL A 505 22.05 9.45 7.20
N LEU A 506 20.86 8.90 6.93
CA LEU A 506 19.94 8.46 7.99
C LEU A 506 20.49 7.27 8.78
N ASP A 507 21.03 6.25 8.11
CA ASP A 507 21.70 5.12 8.77
C ASP A 507 22.91 5.60 9.58
N THR A 508 23.74 6.48 9.01
CA THR A 508 24.92 7.02 9.69
C THR A 508 24.53 7.80 10.94
N ALA A 509 23.53 8.67 10.84
CA ALA A 509 23.03 9.47 11.96
C ALA A 509 22.47 8.59 13.09
N LEU A 510 21.69 7.57 12.73
CA LEU A 510 21.16 6.62 13.70
C LEU A 510 22.28 5.82 14.36
N ARG A 511 23.25 5.33 13.57
CA ARG A 511 24.40 4.55 14.08
C ARG A 511 25.27 5.34 15.02
N VAL A 512 25.63 6.57 14.65
CA VAL A 512 26.41 7.44 15.54
C VAL A 512 25.66 7.65 16.86
N THR A 513 24.36 7.94 16.78
CA THR A 513 23.53 8.16 17.97
C THR A 513 23.52 6.94 18.90
N GLN A 514 23.33 5.73 18.35
CA GLN A 514 23.32 4.48 19.12
C GLN A 514 24.70 4.14 19.70
N LEU A 515 25.77 4.32 18.93
CA LEU A 515 27.12 4.00 19.38
C LEU A 515 27.63 4.97 20.47
N LEU A 516 27.20 6.24 20.41
CA LEU A 516 27.43 7.23 21.46
C LEU A 516 26.78 6.81 22.79
N GLU A 517 25.58 6.25 22.73
CA GLU A 517 24.90 5.70 23.91
C GLU A 517 25.65 4.48 24.47
N VAL A 518 26.14 3.59 23.60
CA VAL A 518 26.90 2.38 23.98
C VAL A 518 28.20 2.69 24.71
N ILE A 519 28.85 3.82 24.42
CA ILE A 519 30.10 4.24 25.09
C ILE A 519 29.87 5.20 26.28
N ASP A 520 28.63 5.33 26.75
CA ASP A 520 28.21 6.27 27.80
C ASP A 520 28.57 7.74 27.51
N ARG A 521 28.38 8.18 26.26
CA ARG A 521 28.51 9.58 25.81
C ARG A 521 27.28 9.99 24.99
N PRO A 522 26.08 10.00 25.58
CA PRO A 522 24.84 10.21 24.84
C PRO A 522 24.84 11.57 24.13
N ILE A 523 24.40 11.57 22.87
CA ILE A 523 24.36 12.78 22.05
C ILE A 523 23.39 13.83 22.62
N ASN A 524 23.75 15.10 22.50
CA ASN A 524 22.85 16.20 22.82
C ASN A 524 21.71 16.27 21.78
N ARG A 525 20.56 15.67 22.12
CA ARG A 525 19.40 15.55 21.23
C ARG A 525 18.91 16.91 20.71
N ASP A 526 18.90 17.94 21.55
CA ASP A 526 18.36 19.26 21.19
C ASP A 526 19.27 20.00 20.20
N GLN A 527 20.58 19.84 20.35
CA GLN A 527 21.56 20.42 19.43
C GLN A 527 21.41 19.87 18.00
N TYR A 528 21.21 18.56 17.86
CA TYR A 528 21.16 17.89 16.56
C TYR A 528 19.74 17.75 15.99
N ARG A 529 18.70 17.99 16.80
CA ARG A 529 17.28 17.84 16.41
C ARG A 529 16.97 18.55 15.09
N LYS A 530 17.33 19.83 14.97
CA LYS A 530 17.03 20.63 13.79
C LYS A 530 17.65 20.04 12.52
N GLN A 531 18.90 19.60 12.62
CA GLN A 531 19.65 19.02 11.51
C GLN A 531 19.07 17.66 11.08
N VAL A 532 18.75 16.79 12.05
CA VAL A 532 18.10 15.50 11.77
C VAL A 532 16.72 15.71 11.15
N HIS A 533 15.95 16.69 11.62
CA HIS A 533 14.65 17.05 11.03
C HIS A 533 14.78 17.58 9.59
N GLU A 534 15.86 18.29 9.26
CA GLU A 534 16.18 18.68 7.89
C GLU A 534 16.48 17.46 7.01
N TRP A 535 17.32 16.52 7.46
CA TRP A 535 17.58 15.28 6.73
C TRP A 535 16.34 14.41 6.55
N LEU A 536 15.51 14.26 7.58
CA LEU A 536 14.24 13.53 7.47
C LEU A 536 13.35 14.16 6.39
N ARG A 537 13.30 15.50 6.30
CA ARG A 537 12.52 16.16 5.24
C ARG A 537 13.12 15.98 3.85
N GLU A 538 14.44 16.06 3.74
CA GLU A 538 15.17 15.96 2.48
C GLU A 538 15.11 14.54 1.88
N PHE A 539 15.28 13.52 2.71
CA PHE A 539 15.28 12.12 2.29
C PHE A 539 13.89 11.49 2.26
N HIS A 540 12.82 12.21 2.66
CA HIS A 540 11.46 11.71 2.53
C HIS A 540 11.04 11.69 1.05
N SER A 541 10.92 10.49 0.48
CA SER A 541 10.62 10.31 -0.93
C SER A 541 9.15 10.58 -1.21
N LYS A 542 8.89 11.65 -1.95
CA LYS A 542 7.55 11.95 -2.45
C LYS A 542 7.22 11.24 -3.78
N GLN A 543 8.18 10.55 -4.36
CA GLN A 543 8.07 10.00 -5.71
C GLN A 543 7.76 8.50 -5.69
N THR A 544 6.79 8.08 -6.50
CA THR A 544 6.58 6.66 -6.78
C THR A 544 7.56 6.20 -7.85
N HIS A 545 8.58 5.46 -7.47
CA HIS A 545 9.47 4.80 -8.43
C HIS A 545 8.96 3.39 -8.73
N SER A 546 8.57 3.13 -9.98
CA SER A 546 8.06 1.80 -10.39
C SER A 546 6.95 1.32 -9.43
N PHE A 547 6.93 0.06 -9.01
CA PHE A 547 5.91 -0.51 -8.10
C PHE A 547 6.12 -0.19 -6.61
N GLN A 548 7.03 0.73 -6.25
CA GLN A 548 7.18 1.17 -4.87
C GLN A 548 6.14 2.25 -4.54
N ILE A 549 5.50 2.10 -3.37
CA ILE A 549 4.63 3.13 -2.80
C ILE A 549 5.51 4.34 -2.45
N ALA A 550 4.99 5.56 -2.60
CA ALA A 550 5.65 6.76 -2.11
C ALA A 550 5.54 6.90 -0.59
N GLY A 551 6.32 7.80 0.00
CA GLY A 551 6.27 8.11 1.44
C GLY A 551 7.27 7.36 2.30
N GLY A 552 8.10 6.50 1.69
CA GLY A 552 9.27 5.97 2.36
C GLY A 552 10.43 6.97 2.35
N PHE A 553 11.55 6.59 2.95
CA PHE A 553 12.76 7.39 2.95
C PHE A 553 13.79 6.82 1.97
N GLU A 554 14.46 7.70 1.26
CA GLU A 554 15.53 7.39 0.32
C GLU A 554 16.78 7.01 1.11
N GLN A 555 17.50 5.98 0.66
CA GLN A 555 18.80 5.65 1.25
C GLN A 555 19.88 6.64 0.79
N TYR A 556 19.76 7.07 -0.46
CA TYR A 556 20.62 8.06 -1.10
C TYR A 556 19.72 9.05 -1.82
N GLN A 557 20.06 10.33 -1.78
CA GLN A 557 19.24 11.37 -2.37
C GLN A 557 19.01 11.13 -3.87
N GLY A 558 17.75 11.20 -4.30
CA GLY A 558 17.35 10.96 -5.68
C GLY A 558 17.26 9.49 -6.08
N VAL A 559 17.43 8.57 -5.14
CA VAL A 559 17.20 7.13 -5.32
C VAL A 559 15.85 6.76 -4.71
N SER A 560 15.27 5.65 -5.16
CA SER A 560 13.98 5.22 -4.65
C SER A 560 14.00 4.86 -3.16
N ALA A 561 12.85 4.99 -2.50
CA ALA A 561 12.71 4.71 -1.08
C ALA A 561 13.13 3.26 -0.73
N SER A 562 13.75 3.12 0.43
CA SER A 562 14.22 1.85 0.99
C SER A 562 13.54 1.53 2.31
N MET A 563 13.28 0.24 2.56
CA MET A 563 12.68 -0.21 3.82
C MET A 563 13.60 0.06 5.01
N LEU A 564 14.90 -0.15 4.83
CA LEU A 564 15.90 0.09 5.87
C LEU A 564 16.00 1.57 6.21
N ALA A 565 16.13 2.44 5.20
CA ALA A 565 16.19 3.89 5.43
C ALA A 565 14.90 4.42 6.09
N THR A 566 13.74 3.84 5.78
CA THR A 566 12.48 4.20 6.45
C THR A 566 12.45 3.73 7.90
N SER A 567 12.97 2.53 8.20
CA SER A 567 13.15 2.07 9.58
C SER A 567 14.08 3.00 10.34
N ASP A 568 15.22 3.36 9.74
CA ASP A 568 16.20 4.26 10.34
C ASP A 568 15.58 5.64 10.62
N ALA A 569 14.79 6.17 9.69
CA ALA A 569 14.07 7.43 9.83
C ALA A 569 13.06 7.41 11.00
N VAL A 570 12.29 6.34 11.15
CA VAL A 570 11.33 6.22 12.26
C VAL A 570 12.03 6.11 13.60
N GLU A 571 13.15 5.39 13.70
CA GLU A 571 13.97 5.36 14.92
C GLU A 571 14.56 6.73 15.24
N LEU A 572 15.03 7.48 14.23
CA LEU A 572 15.47 8.86 14.42
C LEU A 572 14.33 9.76 14.92
N MET A 573 13.10 9.58 14.44
CA MET A 573 11.94 10.30 14.97
C MET A 573 11.61 9.91 16.42
N GLN A 574 11.90 8.68 16.84
CA GLN A 574 11.74 8.27 18.25
C GLN A 574 12.74 9.01 19.15
N ILE A 575 13.97 9.22 18.66
CA ILE A 575 15.05 9.85 19.44
C ILE A 575 14.95 11.39 19.42
N TYR A 576 14.74 11.99 18.24
CA TYR A 576 14.77 13.43 18.02
C TYR A 576 13.38 14.07 17.90
N GLY A 577 12.31 13.29 17.95
CA GLY A 577 10.93 13.76 17.74
C GLY A 577 10.56 13.86 16.25
N VAL A 578 9.26 14.04 16.00
CA VAL A 578 8.70 14.14 14.65
C VAL A 578 8.85 15.56 14.09
N PRO A 579 9.31 15.75 12.85
CA PRO A 579 9.28 17.06 12.18
C PRO A 579 7.84 17.51 11.90
N GLU A 580 7.49 18.77 12.23
CA GLU A 580 6.10 19.28 12.12
C GLU A 580 5.51 19.23 10.70
N GLU A 581 6.36 19.36 9.68
CA GLU A 581 5.96 19.40 8.26
C GLU A 581 5.90 18.01 7.61
N LEU A 582 6.29 16.96 8.33
CA LEU A 582 6.34 15.60 7.80
C LEU A 582 4.95 14.95 7.88
N ASP A 583 4.36 14.63 6.73
CA ASP A 583 3.10 13.91 6.69
C ASP A 583 3.30 12.42 7.04
N LEU A 584 3.06 12.06 8.30
CA LEU A 584 3.17 10.69 8.77
C LEU A 584 2.22 9.71 8.08
N ASN A 585 1.16 10.20 7.43
CA ASN A 585 0.28 9.33 6.66
C ASN A 585 0.95 8.79 5.40
N TRP A 586 1.90 9.54 4.82
CA TRP A 586 2.75 9.04 3.72
C TRP A 586 3.63 7.90 4.20
N VAL A 587 4.28 8.10 5.36
CA VAL A 587 5.13 7.08 5.98
C VAL A 587 4.33 5.82 6.32
N ARG A 588 3.12 5.97 6.88
CA ARG A 588 2.20 4.84 7.12
C ARG A 588 1.79 4.11 5.86
N SER A 589 1.49 4.84 4.79
CA SER A 589 1.13 4.27 3.50
C SER A 589 2.27 3.40 2.96
N TYR A 590 3.50 3.93 3.03
CA TYR A 590 4.69 3.18 2.69
C TYR A 590 4.91 1.98 3.60
N LEU A 591 4.67 2.07 4.91
CA LEU A 591 4.93 0.97 5.85
C LEU A 591 3.84 -0.11 5.89
N ARG A 592 2.89 -0.10 4.95
CA ARG A 592 1.91 -1.18 4.85
C ARG A 592 2.60 -2.53 4.61
N PRO A 593 2.23 -3.58 5.36
CA PRO A 593 2.86 -4.90 5.25
C PRO A 593 2.37 -5.66 4.02
N LEU A 594 2.66 -5.15 2.83
CA LEU A 594 2.13 -5.63 1.56
C LEU A 594 2.57 -7.06 1.24
N TYR A 595 1.67 -7.90 0.73
CA TYR A 595 1.97 -9.29 0.36
C TYR A 595 3.05 -9.38 -0.74
N PHE A 596 3.11 -8.42 -1.64
CA PHE A 596 4.11 -8.37 -2.71
C PHE A 596 5.48 -7.86 -2.25
N ARG A 597 5.65 -7.51 -0.97
CA ARG A 597 7.00 -7.22 -0.47
C ARG A 597 7.83 -8.49 -0.35
N PRO A 598 9.15 -8.42 -0.58
CA PRO A 598 10.06 -9.46 -0.15
C PRO A 598 9.76 -9.88 1.29
N ALA A 599 9.91 -11.16 1.61
CA ALA A 599 9.50 -11.70 2.90
C ALA A 599 10.13 -10.95 4.09
N GLY A 600 11.39 -10.52 3.98
CA GLY A 600 12.06 -9.68 5.00
C GLY A 600 11.42 -8.31 5.18
N ASP A 601 11.22 -7.56 4.08
CA ASP A 601 10.64 -6.22 4.09
C ASP A 601 9.25 -6.16 4.70
N LYS A 602 8.46 -7.22 4.55
CA LYS A 602 7.13 -7.30 5.15
C LYS A 602 7.18 -7.17 6.68
N TRP A 603 8.12 -7.86 7.33
CA TRP A 603 8.25 -7.85 8.78
C TRP A 603 8.87 -6.56 9.29
N ILE A 604 9.88 -6.04 8.57
CA ILE A 604 10.45 -4.71 8.85
C ILE A 604 9.35 -3.65 8.76
N ALA A 605 8.53 -3.68 7.71
CA ALA A 605 7.43 -2.72 7.53
C ALA A 605 6.41 -2.77 8.68
N ALA A 606 6.02 -3.97 9.11
CA ALA A 606 5.07 -4.15 10.22
C ALA A 606 5.62 -3.59 11.54
N VAL A 607 6.86 -3.93 11.87
CA VAL A 607 7.54 -3.46 13.09
C VAL A 607 7.79 -1.96 13.06
N THR A 608 8.20 -1.43 11.91
CA THR A 608 8.41 0.01 11.73
C THR A 608 7.10 0.77 11.81
N LEU A 609 6.00 0.22 11.28
CA LEU A 609 4.66 0.82 11.41
C LEU A 609 4.20 0.87 12.87
N ASP A 610 4.44 -0.19 13.63
CA ASP A 610 4.16 -0.23 15.07
C ASP A 610 4.95 0.86 15.82
N ARG A 611 6.26 0.95 15.55
CA ARG A 611 7.14 2.01 16.08
C ARG A 611 6.71 3.42 15.70
N LEU A 612 6.28 3.61 14.46
CA LEU A 612 5.75 4.90 13.99
C LEU A 612 4.47 5.27 14.74
N ASN A 613 3.60 4.29 15.00
CA ASN A 613 2.33 4.52 15.70
C ASN A 613 2.50 4.69 17.22
N SER A 614 3.65 4.32 17.79
CA SER A 614 3.98 4.56 19.20
C SER A 614 4.75 5.86 19.44
N LEU A 615 5.06 6.62 18.39
CA LEU A 615 5.72 7.92 18.51
C LEU A 615 4.89 8.93 19.33
N PRO A 616 5.52 9.74 20.19
CA PRO A 616 4.81 10.77 20.96
C PRO A 616 4.09 11.77 20.05
N GLY A 617 2.82 12.05 20.33
CA GLY A 617 2.00 13.00 19.56
C GLY A 617 1.45 12.45 18.24
N VAL A 618 1.74 11.19 17.91
CA VAL A 618 1.28 10.56 16.67
C VAL A 618 -0.05 9.85 16.92
N THR A 619 -1.14 10.39 16.36
CA THR A 619 -2.46 9.76 16.46
C THR A 619 -2.62 8.64 15.44
N GLN A 620 -3.03 7.46 15.87
CA GLN A 620 -3.39 6.38 14.96
C GLN A 620 -4.61 6.78 14.13
N PRO A 621 -4.64 6.45 12.82
CA PRO A 621 -5.79 6.74 12.00
C PRO A 621 -7.01 5.99 12.52
N THR A 622 -8.10 6.70 12.74
CA THR A 622 -9.40 6.10 13.07
C THR A 622 -9.90 5.25 11.90
N TRP A 623 -10.84 4.33 12.15
CA TRP A 623 -11.43 3.53 11.07
C TRP A 623 -12.09 4.39 9.98
N PHE A 624 -12.67 5.54 10.36
CA PHE A 624 -13.24 6.49 9.41
C PHE A 624 -12.17 7.19 8.58
N GLU A 625 -11.05 7.58 9.18
CA GLU A 625 -9.91 8.12 8.43
C GLU A 625 -9.36 7.05 7.50
N TRP A 626 -9.22 5.81 7.95
CA TRP A 626 -8.80 4.69 7.11
C TRP A 626 -9.75 4.51 5.91
N LEU A 627 -11.07 4.51 6.11
CA LEU A 627 -12.04 4.46 5.02
C LEU A 627 -12.02 5.69 4.11
N TYR A 628 -11.87 6.89 4.67
CA TYR A 628 -11.74 8.14 3.91
C TYR A 628 -10.56 8.04 2.96
N TYR A 629 -9.44 7.60 3.51
CA TYR A 629 -8.21 7.39 2.81
C TYR A 629 -8.32 6.28 1.77
N GLU A 630 -8.97 5.14 2.09
CA GLU A 630 -9.17 3.99 1.20
C GLU A 630 -10.36 4.10 0.25
N ARG A 631 -11.10 5.22 0.25
CA ARG A 631 -12.38 5.36 -0.47
C ARG A 631 -12.29 4.98 -1.95
N SER A 632 -11.18 5.30 -2.61
CA SER A 632 -10.98 5.04 -4.03
C SER A 632 -10.78 3.55 -4.30
N LEU A 633 -10.08 2.84 -3.41
CA LEU A 633 -9.94 1.38 -3.47
C LEU A 633 -11.30 0.71 -3.22
N VAL A 634 -12.02 1.15 -2.19
CA VAL A 634 -13.35 0.63 -1.87
C VAL A 634 -14.31 0.86 -3.02
N ALA A 635 -14.31 2.05 -3.63
CA ALA A 635 -15.13 2.36 -4.80
C ALA A 635 -14.78 1.47 -6.00
N ALA A 636 -13.50 1.20 -6.25
CA ALA A 636 -13.08 0.28 -7.32
C ALA A 636 -13.53 -1.16 -7.05
N VAL A 637 -13.42 -1.65 -5.81
CA VAL A 637 -13.94 -2.97 -5.42
C VAL A 637 -15.45 -3.04 -5.62
N LEU A 638 -16.20 -2.04 -5.14
CA LEU A 638 -17.66 -1.97 -5.32
C LEU A 638 -18.06 -1.91 -6.79
N LEU A 639 -17.33 -1.15 -7.61
CA LEU A 639 -17.56 -1.08 -9.05
C LEU A 639 -17.37 -2.44 -9.72
N VAL A 640 -16.30 -3.16 -9.38
CA VAL A 640 -16.08 -4.52 -9.87
C VAL A 640 -17.25 -5.42 -9.46
N VAL A 641 -17.66 -5.41 -8.18
CA VAL A 641 -18.79 -6.22 -7.69
C VAL A 641 -20.09 -5.88 -8.44
N LEU A 642 -20.38 -4.60 -8.69
CA LEU A 642 -21.54 -4.17 -9.47
C LEU A 642 -21.48 -4.67 -10.91
N CYS A 643 -20.32 -4.56 -11.58
CA CYS A 643 -20.11 -5.09 -12.93
C CYS A 643 -20.36 -6.60 -13.00
N LEU A 644 -19.88 -7.35 -12.01
CA LEU A 644 -20.11 -8.79 -11.90
C LEU A 644 -21.58 -9.11 -11.67
N TYR A 645 -22.22 -8.42 -10.75
CA TYR A 645 -23.63 -8.61 -10.47
C TYR A 645 -24.48 -8.30 -11.70
N ALA A 646 -24.27 -7.15 -12.35
CA ALA A 646 -25.03 -6.74 -13.54
C ALA A 646 -24.88 -7.76 -14.66
N THR A 647 -23.68 -8.30 -14.82
CA THR A 647 -23.41 -9.38 -15.78
C THR A 647 -24.13 -10.68 -15.40
N LEU A 648 -24.03 -11.14 -14.15
CA LEU A 648 -24.61 -12.43 -13.74
C LEU A 648 -26.14 -12.41 -13.64
N SER A 649 -26.73 -11.27 -13.29
CA SER A 649 -28.19 -11.09 -13.20
C SER A 649 -28.87 -10.95 -14.54
N SER A 650 -28.14 -10.58 -15.58
CA SER A 650 -28.69 -10.44 -16.92
C SER A 650 -29.05 -11.79 -17.57
N PRO A 651 -30.12 -11.81 -18.39
CA PRO A 651 -30.60 -13.02 -19.03
C PRO A 651 -29.52 -13.63 -19.94
N LEU A 652 -29.43 -14.96 -19.90
CA LEU A 652 -28.63 -15.70 -20.87
C LEU A 652 -29.29 -15.57 -22.26
N PRO A 653 -28.50 -15.56 -23.33
CA PRO A 653 -29.06 -15.73 -24.66
C PRO A 653 -29.88 -17.03 -24.67
N GLU A 654 -31.16 -16.93 -25.05
CA GLU A 654 -31.98 -18.13 -25.26
C GLU A 654 -31.37 -18.96 -26.39
N LEU A 655 -31.25 -20.25 -26.17
CA LEU A 655 -30.94 -21.18 -27.25
C LEU A 655 -32.24 -21.33 -28.04
N GLU A 656 -32.28 -20.84 -29.28
CA GLU A 656 -33.39 -21.13 -30.19
C GLU A 656 -33.56 -22.65 -30.29
N THR A 657 -34.52 -23.16 -29.52
CA THR A 657 -35.04 -24.50 -29.67
C THR A 657 -35.99 -24.39 -30.84
N LYS A 658 -35.44 -24.50 -32.06
CA LYS A 658 -36.27 -24.82 -33.22
C LYS A 658 -37.07 -26.05 -32.83
N THR A 659 -38.35 -25.87 -32.55
CA THR A 659 -39.35 -26.90 -32.73
C THR A 659 -39.20 -27.30 -34.18
N VAL A 660 -38.43 -28.37 -34.41
CA VAL A 660 -38.45 -29.08 -35.67
C VAL A 660 -39.90 -29.48 -35.79
N ASN A 661 -40.66 -28.74 -36.59
CA ASN A 661 -41.97 -29.19 -37.01
C ASN A 661 -41.67 -30.52 -37.69
N GLU A 662 -41.97 -31.62 -37.00
CA GLU A 662 -42.01 -32.93 -37.64
C GLU A 662 -42.89 -32.74 -38.88
N PRO A 663 -42.41 -33.13 -40.07
CA PRO A 663 -43.24 -33.05 -41.25
C PRO A 663 -44.51 -33.84 -40.93
N GLU A 664 -45.67 -33.18 -40.99
CA GLU A 664 -46.95 -33.88 -40.95
C GLU A 664 -46.90 -34.94 -42.05
N SER A 665 -46.88 -36.21 -41.63
CA SER A 665 -46.92 -37.34 -42.53
C SER A 665 -48.34 -37.43 -43.08
N ASP A 666 -48.53 -36.96 -44.31
CA ASP A 666 -49.71 -37.25 -45.13
C ASP A 666 -49.78 -38.75 -45.52
#